data_AF-A0A2W4RVD0-F1
#
_entry.id   AF-A0A2W4RVD0-F1
#
_cell.length_a   1.000
_cell.length_b   1.000
_cell.length_c   1.000
_cell.angle_alpha   90.00
_cell.angle_beta   90.00
_cell.angle_gamma   90.00
#
_symmetry.space_group_name_H-M   'P 1'
#
loop_
_entity.id
_entity.type
_entity.pdbx_description
1 polymer ?
#
loop_
_entity_poly.entity_id
_entity_poly.type
_entity_poly.pdbx_seq_one_letter_code
_entity_poly.pdbx_strand_id
1 'polypeptide(L)'
;MGGFRNYSPVPLADMWDGYIGFFIRLSDGYGEWWWQANEHRLVLARALFWIDLKWFGGAGWFLTAVNYFLVGASVSLFWRILRDASATEKPVTGEILLGLLVTAWLFQWMQKDNLTWAYQIQFFLAQLLPLCALYWLHKSVVGIHAKRYFFIACSFGVASVGTMANGILVLPLMALYALIMRQGLVRIGLLATLSVVMIFLYFYNYFTPSYHSSPLQSFRENPSGVVQYVLLYLGSPFYYLSGEGKYSKLIAQAAALFLVGSSAWFAIQARRKPQESAFRLAVLFFILYIGGTALGTAGGRLIFGVDQALSSRYTTPALMAWSALLVLYAPSILAAINKARNTKYLLLLAVPGLLLSLLMIILQSRALQFHDDDLFERKIAALALELQIKDQIQVELIYPFIYPFVDELMPTAKMASARNLSIFGMYPFRDARGQLGTTVQASNLPACIGNLDTVEQIDGDARFVRVSGWVYSSIDKVQQQVVRFINRQNQVVGYALIGMPSLNVATAIDGKALLSGYRGYLLSDQVGGVLTQQAESQAGPSCRMQVNVPASLNSNGFDDELLGLEVVMADKCDGNIDSVNGETPSPATFPNSAKLRVSGWLAVSVDKATLPEAIYVVVTDAQGKRNYLRTHVKTRPDVGAYFKKPELSQSGFTTFGDISGLEGQYTLGLAMKEAGKIKLCPQFNIQATITK
;
A
#
# COMPACT_ATOMS: atom_id res chain seq x y z
N MET A 1 15.52 -7.72 -6.56
CA MET A 1 14.44 -6.82 -7.01
C MET A 1 13.57 -6.46 -5.81
N GLY A 2 13.12 -5.20 -5.70
CA GLY A 2 12.31 -4.75 -4.56
C GLY A 2 10.98 -5.50 -4.42
N GLY A 3 10.36 -5.94 -5.52
CA GLY A 3 9.14 -6.75 -5.51
C GLY A 3 9.28 -8.09 -4.79
N PHE A 4 10.44 -8.76 -4.90
CA PHE A 4 10.72 -9.99 -4.16
C PHE A 4 10.97 -9.73 -2.68
N ARG A 5 11.70 -8.65 -2.35
CA ARG A 5 12.04 -8.29 -0.96
C ARG A 5 10.83 -7.83 -0.15
N ASN A 6 9.88 -7.17 -0.79
CA ASN A 6 8.68 -6.60 -0.16
C ASN A 6 7.43 -7.44 -0.46
N TYR A 7 7.62 -8.70 -0.86
CA TYR A 7 6.53 -9.62 -1.16
C TYR A 7 5.85 -10.07 0.14
N SER A 8 4.51 -10.07 0.13
CA SER A 8 3.69 -10.67 1.18
C SER A 8 2.63 -11.56 0.54
N PRO A 9 2.46 -12.80 0.99
CA PRO A 9 1.34 -13.64 0.59
C PRO A 9 0.05 -13.30 1.35
N VAL A 10 0.13 -12.40 2.34
CA VAL A 10 -1.03 -12.00 3.15
C VAL A 10 -1.89 -11.02 2.33
N PRO A 11 -3.19 -11.31 2.12
CA PRO A 11 -4.10 -10.38 1.48
C PRO A 11 -4.13 -9.04 2.22
N LEU A 12 -4.04 -7.95 1.46
CA LEU A 12 -4.06 -6.59 1.99
C LEU A 12 -5.25 -5.82 1.44
N ALA A 13 -5.93 -5.07 2.30
CA ALA A 13 -6.93 -4.07 1.93
C ALA A 13 -8.00 -4.69 1.01
N ASP A 14 -8.22 -4.12 -0.17
CA ASP A 14 -9.24 -4.55 -1.14
C ASP A 14 -9.09 -6.02 -1.60
N MET A 15 -7.97 -6.69 -1.31
CA MET A 15 -7.81 -8.12 -1.61
C MET A 15 -8.78 -9.01 -0.83
N TRP A 16 -9.24 -8.56 0.32
CA TRP A 16 -10.19 -9.32 1.11
C TRP A 16 -11.55 -9.41 0.42
N ASP A 17 -12.07 -8.29 -0.08
CA ASP A 17 -13.41 -8.23 -0.70
C ASP A 17 -13.40 -8.47 -2.21
N GLY A 18 -12.44 -7.86 -2.91
CA GLY A 18 -12.34 -7.83 -4.36
C GLY A 18 -11.56 -9.00 -4.97
N TYR A 19 -10.83 -9.76 -4.16
CA TYR A 19 -10.03 -10.91 -4.60
C TYR A 19 -10.49 -12.22 -3.92
N ILE A 20 -10.33 -12.38 -2.60
CA ILE A 20 -10.84 -13.58 -1.89
C ILE A 20 -12.36 -13.60 -1.88
N GLY A 21 -13.00 -12.52 -1.46
CA GLY A 21 -14.46 -12.39 -1.39
C GLY A 21 -15.11 -12.59 -2.77
N PHE A 22 -14.52 -12.02 -3.82
CA PHE A 22 -14.92 -12.28 -5.21
C PHE A 22 -14.89 -13.78 -5.54
N PHE A 23 -13.79 -14.47 -5.25
CA PHE A 23 -13.66 -15.89 -5.57
C PHE A 23 -14.64 -16.76 -4.77
N ILE A 24 -14.91 -16.40 -3.52
CA ILE A 24 -15.91 -17.06 -2.69
C ILE A 24 -17.31 -16.87 -3.29
N ARG A 25 -17.71 -15.64 -3.60
CA ARG A 25 -19.04 -15.33 -4.17
C ARG A 25 -19.24 -15.84 -5.59
N LEU A 26 -18.16 -16.08 -6.33
CA LEU A 26 -18.26 -16.61 -7.70
C LEU A 26 -18.95 -17.99 -7.75
N SER A 27 -18.96 -18.75 -6.65
CA SER A 27 -19.77 -19.98 -6.56
C SER A 27 -21.28 -19.73 -6.65
N ASP A 28 -21.72 -18.51 -6.36
CA ASP A 28 -23.13 -18.13 -6.23
C ASP A 28 -23.69 -17.59 -7.55
N GLY A 29 -22.84 -17.29 -8.55
CA GLY A 29 -23.25 -16.98 -9.91
C GLY A 29 -22.22 -16.21 -10.75
N TYR A 30 -22.45 -16.18 -12.07
CA TYR A 30 -21.58 -15.49 -13.04
C TYR A 30 -21.68 -13.95 -12.99
N GLY A 31 -22.66 -13.40 -12.28
CA GLY A 31 -22.84 -11.94 -12.13
C GLY A 31 -21.62 -11.25 -11.47
N GLU A 32 -20.87 -11.99 -10.64
CA GLU A 32 -19.67 -11.50 -9.96
C GLU A 32 -18.57 -11.05 -10.91
N TRP A 33 -18.54 -11.51 -12.16
CA TRP A 33 -17.55 -11.05 -13.15
C TRP A 33 -17.71 -9.56 -13.46
N TRP A 34 -18.95 -9.10 -13.64
CA TRP A 34 -19.29 -7.70 -13.93
C TRP A 34 -19.68 -6.91 -12.67
N TRP A 35 -19.78 -7.54 -11.50
CA TRP A 35 -20.17 -6.88 -10.26
C TRP A 35 -19.26 -5.71 -9.91
N GLN A 36 -19.80 -4.70 -9.24
CA GLN A 36 -19.03 -3.52 -8.88
C GLN A 36 -18.02 -3.83 -7.77
N ALA A 37 -16.79 -3.34 -7.89
CA ALA A 37 -15.79 -3.35 -6.81
C ALA A 37 -15.31 -1.93 -6.57
N ASN A 38 -15.69 -1.34 -5.43
CA ASN A 38 -15.62 0.11 -5.21
C ASN A 38 -16.24 0.86 -6.38
N GLU A 39 -15.56 1.80 -7.02
CA GLU A 39 -16.05 2.54 -8.19
C GLU A 39 -15.77 1.83 -9.54
N HIS A 40 -15.27 0.58 -9.52
CA HIS A 40 -14.70 -0.09 -10.70
C HIS A 40 -15.48 -1.32 -11.19
N ARG A 41 -15.31 -1.63 -12.49
CA ARG A 41 -15.69 -2.90 -13.14
C ARG A 41 -14.43 -3.69 -13.52
N LEU A 42 -13.88 -4.45 -12.56
CA LEU A 42 -12.55 -5.08 -12.62
C LEU A 42 -12.51 -6.41 -13.42
N VAL A 43 -13.19 -6.52 -14.56
CA VAL A 43 -13.38 -7.79 -15.29
C VAL A 43 -12.05 -8.49 -15.62
N LEU A 44 -11.10 -7.74 -16.20
CA LEU A 44 -9.83 -8.32 -16.63
C LEU A 44 -8.91 -8.67 -15.46
N ALA A 45 -8.90 -7.84 -14.41
CA ALA A 45 -8.13 -8.14 -13.20
C ALA A 45 -8.71 -9.36 -12.47
N ARG A 46 -10.04 -9.48 -12.38
CA ARG A 46 -10.73 -10.65 -11.81
C ARG A 46 -10.39 -11.96 -12.52
N ALA A 47 -10.19 -11.94 -13.84
CA ALA A 47 -9.77 -13.14 -14.56
C ALA A 47 -8.40 -13.62 -14.08
N LEU A 48 -7.47 -12.70 -13.84
CA LEU A 48 -6.14 -13.00 -13.30
C LEU A 48 -6.20 -13.40 -11.82
N PHE A 49 -7.06 -12.74 -11.04
CA PHE A 49 -7.33 -13.09 -9.64
C PHE A 49 -7.85 -14.52 -9.50
N TRP A 50 -8.80 -14.90 -10.36
CA TRP A 50 -9.33 -16.26 -10.41
C TRP A 50 -8.25 -17.28 -10.76
N ILE A 51 -7.39 -16.97 -11.73
CA ILE A 51 -6.25 -17.82 -12.11
C ILE A 51 -5.30 -18.04 -10.92
N ASP A 52 -4.96 -16.96 -10.19
CA ASP A 52 -4.07 -17.04 -9.04
C ASP A 52 -4.63 -17.91 -7.92
N LEU A 53 -5.91 -17.73 -7.56
CA LEU A 53 -6.56 -18.53 -6.53
C LEU A 53 -6.77 -19.98 -6.97
N LYS A 54 -7.12 -20.22 -8.23
CA LYS A 54 -7.46 -21.55 -8.72
C LYS A 54 -6.23 -22.42 -9.01
N TRP A 55 -5.15 -21.84 -9.55
CA TRP A 55 -3.99 -22.59 -10.04
C TRP A 55 -2.69 -22.30 -9.30
N PHE A 56 -2.55 -21.15 -8.63
CA PHE A 56 -1.33 -20.75 -7.93
C PHE A 56 -1.50 -20.66 -6.41
N GLY A 57 -2.60 -21.19 -5.87
CA GLY A 57 -2.87 -21.28 -4.44
C GLY A 57 -3.16 -19.95 -3.76
N GLY A 58 -3.33 -18.87 -4.53
CA GLY A 58 -3.66 -17.55 -4.01
C GLY A 58 -2.55 -16.87 -3.20
N ALA A 59 -1.29 -17.19 -3.50
CA ALA A 59 -0.13 -16.59 -2.87
C ALA A 59 0.18 -15.17 -3.38
N GLY A 60 -0.40 -14.75 -4.50
CA GLY A 60 -0.18 -13.43 -5.09
C GLY A 60 1.14 -13.25 -5.83
N TRP A 61 2.10 -14.18 -5.75
CA TRP A 61 3.38 -14.07 -6.48
C TRP A 61 3.16 -14.05 -8.00
N PHE A 62 2.19 -14.81 -8.52
CA PHE A 62 1.86 -14.83 -9.94
C PHE A 62 1.30 -13.47 -10.37
N LEU A 63 0.39 -12.89 -9.59
CA LEU A 63 -0.15 -11.55 -9.86
C LEU A 63 0.94 -10.47 -9.82
N THR A 64 1.85 -10.55 -8.84
CA THR A 64 3.01 -9.66 -8.78
C THR A 64 3.90 -9.82 -10.02
N ALA A 65 4.16 -11.06 -10.47
CA ALA A 65 4.90 -11.29 -11.72
C ALA A 65 4.18 -10.68 -12.93
N VAL A 66 2.84 -10.77 -12.97
CA VAL A 66 2.01 -10.14 -14.01
C VAL A 66 2.13 -8.61 -13.96
N ASN A 67 2.19 -7.97 -12.79
CA ASN A 67 2.45 -6.52 -12.68
C ASN A 67 3.76 -6.15 -13.41
N TYR A 68 4.85 -6.86 -13.11
CA TYR A 68 6.15 -6.63 -13.78
C TYR A 68 6.08 -6.90 -15.29
N PHE A 69 5.35 -7.94 -15.71
CA PHE A 69 5.12 -8.23 -17.13
C PHE A 69 4.36 -7.09 -17.82
N LEU A 70 3.33 -6.51 -17.20
CA LEU A 70 2.56 -5.40 -17.76
C LEU A 70 3.37 -4.09 -17.84
N VAL A 71 4.28 -3.85 -16.89
CA VAL A 71 5.28 -2.77 -17.03
C VAL A 71 6.18 -3.04 -18.23
N GLY A 72 6.70 -4.27 -18.38
CA GLY A 72 7.51 -4.68 -19.54
C GLY A 72 6.77 -4.56 -20.88
N ALA A 73 5.48 -4.87 -20.91
CA ALA A 73 4.62 -4.68 -22.07
C ALA A 73 4.44 -3.19 -22.40
N SER A 74 4.27 -2.35 -21.38
CA SER A 74 4.20 -0.89 -21.53
C SER A 74 5.52 -0.32 -22.07
N VAL A 75 6.66 -0.76 -21.54
CA VAL A 75 7.99 -0.41 -22.06
C VAL A 75 8.12 -0.82 -23.53
N SER A 76 7.76 -2.06 -23.87
CA SER A 76 7.85 -2.57 -25.24
C SER A 76 7.00 -1.74 -26.21
N LEU A 77 5.81 -1.33 -25.78
CA LEU A 77 4.94 -0.45 -26.56
C LEU A 77 5.53 0.95 -26.70
N PHE A 78 6.07 1.55 -25.63
CA PHE A 78 6.72 2.86 -25.73
C PHE A 78 7.97 2.84 -26.60
N TRP A 79 8.78 1.77 -26.57
CA TRP A 79 9.89 1.59 -27.50
C TRP A 79 9.43 1.59 -28.95
N ARG A 80 8.31 0.90 -29.23
CA ARG A 80 7.70 0.88 -30.56
C ARG A 80 7.15 2.26 -30.96
N ILE A 81 6.52 2.96 -30.03
CA ILE A 81 6.02 4.33 -30.23
C ILE A 81 7.18 5.30 -30.49
N LEU A 82 8.29 5.18 -29.74
CA LEU A 82 9.50 5.99 -29.91
C LEU A 82 10.15 5.79 -31.28
N ARG A 83 10.21 4.52 -31.74
CA ARG A 83 10.66 4.15 -33.08
C ARG A 83 9.81 4.82 -34.16
N ASP A 84 8.49 4.70 -34.05
CA ASP A 84 7.51 5.29 -34.98
C ASP A 84 7.60 6.84 -34.96
N ALA A 85 7.83 7.45 -33.79
CA ALA A 85 7.93 8.91 -33.65
C ALA A 85 9.10 9.49 -34.47
N SER A 86 10.17 8.74 -34.62
CA SER A 86 11.47 9.30 -34.97
C SER A 86 11.89 9.02 -36.44
N ALA A 87 10.99 8.53 -37.29
CA ALA A 87 11.20 7.75 -38.53
C ALA A 87 12.03 8.33 -39.73
N THR A 88 13.05 9.19 -39.53
CA THR A 88 13.99 9.63 -40.59
C THR A 88 15.40 9.89 -40.03
N GLU A 89 16.47 9.47 -40.74
CA GLU A 89 17.91 9.66 -40.45
C GLU A 89 18.29 9.86 -38.97
N LYS A 90 18.51 8.76 -38.26
CA LYS A 90 18.67 8.77 -36.80
C LYS A 90 20.00 8.24 -36.30
N PRO A 91 20.51 8.80 -35.18
CA PRO A 91 21.56 8.17 -34.41
C PRO A 91 20.96 6.98 -33.62
N VAL A 92 21.26 5.75 -34.04
CA VAL A 92 20.79 4.50 -33.39
C VAL A 92 21.06 4.52 -31.87
N THR A 93 22.24 5.00 -31.47
CA THR A 93 22.62 5.13 -30.06
C THR A 93 21.68 6.04 -29.28
N GLY A 94 21.25 7.18 -29.87
CA GLY A 94 20.33 8.10 -29.21
C GLY A 94 18.95 7.47 -28.98
N GLU A 95 18.45 6.71 -29.96
CA GLU A 95 17.17 6.00 -29.82
C GLU A 95 17.24 4.94 -28.71
N ILE A 96 18.34 4.17 -28.64
CA ILE A 96 18.57 3.19 -27.58
C ILE A 96 18.63 3.87 -26.22
N LEU A 97 19.36 4.99 -26.08
CA LEU A 97 19.45 5.72 -24.81
C LEU A 97 18.09 6.25 -24.34
N LEU A 98 17.29 6.81 -25.24
CA LEU A 98 15.93 7.25 -24.91
C LEU A 98 15.03 6.07 -24.54
N GLY A 99 15.16 4.93 -25.25
CA GLY A 99 14.45 3.70 -24.90
C GLY A 99 14.84 3.18 -23.51
N LEU A 100 16.13 3.16 -23.19
CA LEU A 100 16.63 2.77 -21.86
C LEU A 100 16.15 3.73 -20.76
N LEU A 101 16.09 5.04 -21.05
CA LEU A 101 15.53 6.02 -20.13
C LEU A 101 14.05 5.75 -19.87
N VAL A 102 13.25 5.48 -20.90
CA VAL A 102 11.84 5.09 -20.75
C VAL A 102 11.70 3.82 -19.93
N THR A 103 12.55 2.82 -20.17
CA THR A 103 12.58 1.58 -19.38
C THR A 103 12.85 1.89 -17.91
N ALA A 104 13.92 2.63 -17.62
CA ALA A 104 14.29 3.00 -16.25
C ALA A 104 13.21 3.85 -15.56
N TRP A 105 12.54 4.73 -16.31
CA TRP A 105 11.46 5.60 -15.85
C TRP A 105 10.20 4.80 -15.47
N LEU A 106 9.76 3.87 -16.32
CA LEU A 106 8.56 3.07 -16.07
C LEU A 106 8.77 2.00 -14.98
N PHE A 107 10.01 1.66 -14.62
CA PHE A 107 10.33 0.76 -13.51
C PHE A 107 10.70 1.48 -12.19
N GLN A 108 10.49 2.79 -12.10
CA GLN A 108 10.84 3.56 -10.89
C GLN A 108 10.06 3.09 -9.65
N TRP A 109 10.77 3.04 -8.52
CA TRP A 109 10.24 2.64 -7.22
C TRP A 109 9.21 3.63 -6.63
N MET A 110 9.02 4.81 -7.22
CA MET A 110 7.94 5.72 -6.84
C MET A 110 6.53 5.12 -6.98
N GLN A 111 6.37 4.05 -7.77
CA GLN A 111 5.12 3.30 -7.90
C GLN A 111 5.12 2.01 -7.07
N LYS A 112 5.85 1.98 -5.94
CA LYS A 112 6.10 0.77 -5.14
C LYS A 112 4.83 -0.04 -4.86
N ASP A 113 3.70 0.59 -4.53
CA ASP A 113 2.45 -0.14 -4.25
C ASP A 113 2.01 -0.95 -5.47
N ASN A 114 2.14 -0.41 -6.69
CA ASN A 114 1.79 -1.13 -7.91
C ASN A 114 2.78 -2.26 -8.24
N LEU A 115 4.03 -2.18 -7.76
CA LEU A 115 5.06 -3.19 -8.00
C LEU A 115 5.07 -4.32 -6.96
N THR A 116 4.60 -4.07 -5.74
CA THR A 116 4.68 -5.04 -4.63
C THR A 116 3.32 -5.63 -4.26
N TRP A 117 2.23 -4.91 -4.51
CA TRP A 117 0.90 -5.35 -4.13
C TRP A 117 0.23 -6.10 -5.28
N ALA A 118 0.02 -7.41 -5.09
CA ALA A 118 -0.58 -8.34 -6.05
C ALA A 118 -1.92 -7.84 -6.63
N TYR A 119 -2.70 -7.09 -5.86
CA TYR A 119 -3.99 -6.56 -6.30
C TYR A 119 -3.88 -5.50 -7.39
N GLN A 120 -2.73 -4.85 -7.62
CA GLN A 120 -2.63 -3.62 -8.41
C GLN A 120 -2.60 -3.79 -9.95
N ILE A 121 -2.91 -4.98 -10.47
CA ILE A 121 -2.89 -5.27 -11.91
C ILE A 121 -3.75 -4.27 -12.71
N GLN A 122 -4.92 -3.88 -12.19
CA GLN A 122 -5.79 -2.91 -12.85
C GLN A 122 -5.14 -1.55 -13.10
N PHE A 123 -4.17 -1.12 -12.28
CA PHE A 123 -3.44 0.15 -12.46
C PHE A 123 -2.40 0.11 -13.58
N PHE A 124 -2.09 -1.06 -14.13
CA PHE A 124 -1.32 -1.16 -15.37
C PHE A 124 -2.25 -1.34 -16.57
N LEU A 125 -3.28 -2.18 -16.44
CA LEU A 125 -4.24 -2.43 -17.51
C LEU A 125 -5.01 -1.16 -17.91
N ALA A 126 -5.42 -0.33 -16.94
CA ALA A 126 -6.19 0.88 -17.16
C ALA A 126 -5.42 2.00 -17.89
N GLN A 127 -4.17 1.77 -18.28
CA GLN A 127 -3.28 2.72 -18.93
C GLN A 127 -2.68 2.07 -20.18
N LEU A 128 -2.27 0.80 -20.09
CA LEU A 128 -1.76 0.03 -21.22
C LEU A 128 -2.83 -0.18 -22.31
N LEU A 129 -4.06 -0.56 -21.95
CA LEU A 129 -5.12 -0.80 -22.95
C LEU A 129 -5.57 0.48 -23.68
N PRO A 130 -5.79 1.63 -23.00
CA PRO A 130 -6.01 2.91 -23.69
C PRO A 130 -4.87 3.31 -24.62
N LEU A 131 -3.61 3.11 -24.19
CA LEU A 131 -2.44 3.40 -25.02
C LEU A 131 -2.41 2.53 -26.27
N CYS A 132 -2.69 1.22 -26.12
CA CYS A 132 -2.87 0.29 -27.24
C CYS A 132 -4.00 0.74 -28.17
N ALA A 133 -5.16 1.12 -27.63
CA ALA A 133 -6.31 1.54 -28.40
C ALA A 133 -5.98 2.76 -29.29
N LEU A 134 -5.39 3.80 -28.71
CA LEU A 134 -5.01 5.02 -29.43
C LEU A 134 -3.84 4.78 -30.40
N TYR A 135 -2.87 3.94 -30.02
CA TYR A 135 -1.78 3.54 -30.91
C TYR A 135 -2.31 2.80 -32.13
N TRP A 136 -3.15 1.79 -31.99
CA TRP A 136 -3.70 1.08 -33.16
C TRP A 136 -4.67 1.96 -33.97
N LEU A 137 -5.41 2.86 -33.32
CA LEU A 137 -6.28 3.80 -34.01
C LEU A 137 -5.50 4.74 -34.93
N HIS A 138 -4.32 5.24 -34.52
CA HIS A 138 -3.49 6.06 -35.41
C HIS A 138 -2.93 5.24 -36.58
N LYS A 139 -2.50 3.99 -36.36
CA LYS A 139 -2.05 3.12 -37.46
C LYS A 139 -3.18 2.85 -38.45
N SER A 140 -4.44 2.87 -38.01
CA SER A 140 -5.61 2.71 -38.90
C SER A 140 -5.87 3.88 -39.85
N VAL A 141 -5.22 5.03 -39.61
CA VAL A 141 -5.29 6.22 -40.49
C VAL A 141 -4.23 6.12 -41.60
N VAL A 142 -3.03 5.65 -41.27
CA VAL A 142 -1.84 5.74 -42.15
C VAL A 142 -1.43 4.38 -42.76
N GLY A 143 -1.92 3.26 -42.22
CA GLY A 143 -1.42 1.92 -42.55
C GLY A 143 -2.18 1.20 -43.67
N ILE A 144 -1.45 0.36 -44.43
CA ILE A 144 -1.97 -0.53 -45.49
C ILE A 144 -3.09 -1.45 -44.98
N HIS A 145 -3.03 -1.86 -43.71
CA HIS A 145 -4.02 -2.73 -43.05
C HIS A 145 -5.06 -1.96 -42.23
N ALA A 146 -5.50 -0.80 -42.72
CA ALA A 146 -6.33 0.16 -42.00
C ALA A 146 -7.56 -0.44 -41.29
N LYS A 147 -8.32 -1.33 -41.95
CA LYS A 147 -9.51 -1.98 -41.37
C LYS A 147 -9.15 -2.88 -40.18
N ARG A 148 -8.09 -3.69 -40.31
CA ARG A 148 -7.62 -4.59 -39.25
C ARG A 148 -7.15 -3.81 -38.03
N TYR A 149 -6.37 -2.74 -38.23
CA TYR A 149 -5.90 -1.89 -37.13
C TYR A 149 -7.05 -1.16 -36.43
N PHE A 150 -8.06 -0.73 -37.18
CA PHE A 150 -9.26 -0.14 -36.59
C PHE A 150 -10.03 -1.13 -35.71
N PHE A 151 -10.20 -2.38 -36.15
CA PHE A 151 -10.81 -3.44 -35.33
C PHE A 151 -10.01 -3.70 -34.05
N ILE A 152 -8.68 -3.85 -34.15
CA ILE A 152 -7.80 -4.03 -32.98
C ILE A 152 -7.95 -2.85 -32.01
N ALA A 153 -8.00 -1.61 -32.51
CA ALA A 153 -8.21 -0.43 -31.70
C ALA A 153 -9.54 -0.47 -30.95
N CYS A 154 -10.64 -0.85 -31.63
CA CYS A 154 -11.95 -0.99 -31.02
C CYS A 154 -11.96 -2.07 -29.93
N SER A 155 -11.30 -3.22 -30.16
CA SER A 155 -11.17 -4.28 -29.15
C SER A 155 -10.49 -3.78 -27.87
N PHE A 156 -9.38 -3.03 -28.00
CA PHE A 156 -8.71 -2.42 -26.86
C PHE A 156 -9.55 -1.32 -26.18
N GLY A 157 -10.30 -0.53 -26.97
CA GLY A 157 -11.22 0.46 -26.44
C GLY A 157 -12.33 -0.15 -25.58
N VAL A 158 -12.95 -1.24 -26.06
CA VAL A 158 -13.97 -2.00 -25.30
C VAL A 158 -13.35 -2.67 -24.07
N ALA A 159 -12.20 -3.32 -24.22
CA ALA A 159 -11.51 -3.99 -23.12
C ALA A 159 -11.10 -3.01 -22.01
N SER A 160 -10.80 -1.74 -22.35
CA SER A 160 -10.45 -0.71 -21.38
C SER A 160 -11.59 -0.44 -20.38
N VAL A 161 -12.85 -0.58 -20.79
CA VAL A 161 -14.03 -0.36 -19.92
C VAL A 161 -14.11 -1.39 -18.78
N GLY A 162 -13.58 -2.60 -18.99
CA GLY A 162 -13.49 -3.66 -17.99
C GLY A 162 -12.22 -3.62 -17.13
N THR A 163 -11.56 -2.47 -17.05
CA THR A 163 -10.40 -2.24 -16.17
C THR A 163 -10.80 -1.45 -14.93
N MET A 164 -10.48 -0.15 -14.86
CA MET A 164 -10.90 0.77 -13.80
C MET A 164 -11.91 1.79 -14.34
N ALA A 165 -12.41 2.65 -13.45
CA ALA A 165 -13.44 3.64 -13.77
C ALA A 165 -13.04 4.61 -14.89
N ASN A 166 -11.76 4.97 -15.00
CA ASN A 166 -11.27 5.81 -16.08
C ASN A 166 -11.39 5.17 -17.47
N GLY A 167 -11.48 3.85 -17.57
CA GLY A 167 -11.63 3.11 -18.83
C GLY A 167 -12.81 3.55 -19.69
N ILE A 168 -13.87 4.09 -19.07
CA ILE A 168 -15.05 4.64 -19.77
C ILE A 168 -14.70 5.83 -20.69
N LEU A 169 -13.59 6.53 -20.43
CA LEU A 169 -13.17 7.69 -21.21
C LEU A 169 -12.57 7.32 -22.57
N VAL A 170 -12.10 6.09 -22.74
CA VAL A 170 -11.29 5.69 -23.91
C VAL A 170 -12.08 5.78 -25.21
N LEU A 171 -13.25 5.14 -25.28
CA LEU A 171 -14.08 5.11 -26.49
C LEU A 171 -14.58 6.52 -26.91
N PRO A 172 -15.09 7.37 -25.98
CA PRO A 172 -15.41 8.76 -26.29
C PRO A 172 -14.21 9.54 -26.86
N LEU A 173 -13.03 9.38 -26.25
CA LEU A 173 -11.80 10.02 -26.72
C LEU A 173 -11.37 9.49 -28.09
N MET A 174 -11.54 8.20 -28.36
CA MET A 174 -11.28 7.61 -29.69
C MET A 174 -12.26 8.15 -30.75
N ALA A 175 -13.54 8.32 -30.41
CA ALA A 175 -14.54 8.91 -31.31
C ALA A 175 -14.19 10.37 -31.63
N LEU A 176 -13.81 11.16 -30.62
CA LEU A 176 -13.35 12.53 -30.79
C LEU A 176 -12.05 12.60 -31.61
N TYR A 177 -11.11 11.70 -31.37
CA TYR A 177 -9.90 11.57 -32.18
C TYR A 177 -10.25 11.29 -33.65
N ALA A 178 -11.12 10.31 -33.92
CA ALA A 178 -11.54 9.96 -35.26
C ALA A 178 -12.25 11.12 -35.98
N LEU A 179 -13.04 11.92 -35.24
CA LEU A 179 -13.68 13.15 -35.73
C LEU A 179 -12.64 14.22 -36.12
N ILE A 180 -11.68 14.53 -35.24
CA ILE A 180 -10.62 15.51 -35.52
C ILE A 180 -9.75 15.07 -36.71
N MET A 181 -9.49 13.76 -36.82
CA MET A 181 -8.77 13.16 -37.93
C MET A 181 -9.59 13.06 -39.23
N ARG A 182 -10.87 13.43 -39.19
CA ARG A 182 -11.82 13.34 -40.32
C ARG A 182 -11.87 11.94 -40.93
N GLN A 183 -11.90 10.91 -40.08
CA GLN A 183 -12.13 9.54 -40.54
C GLN A 183 -13.55 9.38 -41.10
N GLY A 184 -13.79 8.33 -41.88
CA GLY A 184 -15.11 8.09 -42.47
C GLY A 184 -16.23 7.96 -41.42
N LEU A 185 -17.43 8.44 -41.76
CA LEU A 185 -18.60 8.50 -40.86
C LEU A 185 -18.94 7.16 -40.20
N VAL A 186 -18.75 6.04 -40.90
CA VAL A 186 -18.97 4.69 -40.34
C VAL A 186 -18.05 4.41 -39.15
N ARG A 187 -16.77 4.80 -39.21
CA ARG A 187 -15.82 4.60 -38.10
C ARG A 187 -16.17 5.47 -36.90
N ILE A 188 -16.54 6.72 -37.15
CA ILE A 188 -16.97 7.67 -36.12
C ILE A 188 -18.26 7.15 -35.46
N GLY A 189 -19.25 6.77 -36.27
CA GLY A 189 -20.52 6.22 -35.80
C GLY A 189 -20.36 4.93 -34.99
N LEU A 190 -19.46 4.02 -35.42
CA LEU A 190 -19.17 2.81 -34.65
C LEU A 190 -18.53 3.14 -33.28
N LEU A 191 -17.52 4.01 -33.24
CA LEU A 191 -16.88 4.40 -31.98
C LEU A 191 -17.85 5.12 -31.05
N ALA A 192 -18.71 5.99 -31.59
CA ALA A 192 -19.75 6.67 -30.82
C ALA A 192 -20.78 5.67 -30.26
N THR A 193 -21.23 4.71 -31.08
CA THR A 193 -22.15 3.65 -30.65
C THR A 193 -21.54 2.78 -29.55
N LEU A 194 -20.29 2.33 -29.75
CA LEU A 194 -19.55 1.58 -28.72
C LEU A 194 -19.40 2.40 -27.44
N SER A 195 -19.13 3.71 -27.54
CA SER A 195 -19.04 4.60 -26.38
C SER A 195 -20.34 4.61 -25.57
N VAL A 196 -21.48 4.85 -26.23
CA VAL A 196 -22.79 4.91 -25.58
C VAL A 196 -23.16 3.57 -24.94
N VAL A 197 -23.02 2.48 -25.70
CA VAL A 197 -23.36 1.13 -25.23
C VAL A 197 -22.49 0.74 -24.03
N MET A 198 -21.18 0.95 -24.10
CA MET A 198 -20.29 0.54 -23.01
C MET A 198 -20.44 1.41 -21.76
N ILE A 199 -20.71 2.71 -21.91
CA ILE A 199 -21.03 3.58 -20.76
C ILE A 199 -22.34 3.11 -20.11
N PHE A 200 -23.37 2.82 -20.89
CA PHE A 200 -24.64 2.29 -20.37
C PHE A 200 -24.41 0.98 -19.60
N LEU A 201 -23.68 0.02 -20.18
CA LEU A 201 -23.36 -1.25 -19.52
C LEU A 201 -22.50 -1.08 -18.26
N TYR A 202 -21.61 -0.09 -18.22
CA TYR A 202 -20.79 0.21 -17.05
C TYR A 202 -21.66 0.64 -15.86
N PHE A 203 -22.63 1.52 -16.12
CA PHE A 203 -23.52 2.07 -15.09
C PHE A 203 -24.77 1.22 -14.81
N TYR A 204 -24.99 0.13 -15.55
CA TYR A 204 -26.05 -0.83 -15.24
C TYR A 204 -25.82 -1.45 -13.85
N ASN A 205 -26.79 -1.26 -12.93
CA ASN A 205 -26.69 -1.63 -11.51
C ASN A 205 -25.42 -1.08 -10.84
N TYR A 206 -25.07 0.18 -11.12
CA TYR A 206 -24.00 0.89 -10.42
C TYR A 206 -24.56 1.67 -9.23
N PHE A 207 -23.86 1.62 -8.10
CA PHE A 207 -24.18 2.37 -6.89
C PHE A 207 -22.99 3.25 -6.51
N THR A 208 -23.21 4.49 -6.09
CA THR A 208 -22.11 5.36 -5.64
C THR A 208 -21.67 4.94 -4.23
N PRO A 209 -20.37 4.64 -3.99
CA PRO A 209 -19.89 4.34 -2.63
C PRO A 209 -20.17 5.51 -1.68
N SER A 210 -20.72 5.22 -0.48
CA SER A 210 -21.20 6.22 0.47
C SER A 210 -20.11 7.12 1.07
N TYR A 211 -18.87 6.65 1.09
CA TYR A 211 -17.69 7.37 1.59
C TYR A 211 -16.96 8.19 0.52
N HIS A 212 -17.52 8.32 -0.69
CA HIS A 212 -16.97 9.20 -1.74
C HIS A 212 -17.78 10.48 -1.88
N SER A 213 -17.09 11.60 -2.08
CA SER A 213 -17.73 12.86 -2.44
C SER A 213 -18.34 12.76 -3.83
N SER A 214 -19.45 13.45 -4.04
CA SER A 214 -19.98 13.66 -5.39
C SER A 214 -18.97 14.49 -6.20
N PRO A 215 -18.51 14.04 -7.38
CA PRO A 215 -17.56 14.82 -8.19
C PRO A 215 -18.05 16.23 -8.48
N LEU A 216 -19.34 16.38 -8.78
CA LEU A 216 -19.96 17.68 -9.04
C LEU A 216 -19.90 18.60 -7.82
N GLN A 217 -20.04 18.03 -6.62
CA GLN A 217 -19.94 18.76 -5.37
C GLN A 217 -18.51 19.25 -5.15
N SER A 218 -17.51 18.38 -5.30
CA SER A 218 -16.09 18.77 -5.18
C SER A 218 -15.68 19.87 -6.16
N PHE A 219 -16.16 19.83 -7.41
CA PHE A 219 -15.91 20.88 -8.40
C PHE A 219 -16.55 22.22 -8.02
N ARG A 220 -17.74 22.20 -7.40
CA ARG A 220 -18.47 23.42 -7.03
C ARG A 220 -17.92 24.05 -5.75
N GLU A 221 -17.62 23.21 -4.75
CA GLU A 221 -17.27 23.67 -3.40
C GLU A 221 -15.77 23.93 -3.24
N ASN A 222 -14.90 23.20 -3.97
CA ASN A 222 -13.45 23.34 -3.84
C ASN A 222 -12.70 23.25 -5.19
N PRO A 223 -12.96 24.19 -6.13
CA PRO A 223 -12.34 24.17 -7.45
C PRO A 223 -10.81 24.34 -7.41
N SER A 224 -10.28 25.15 -6.49
CA SER A 224 -8.83 25.33 -6.31
C SER A 224 -8.16 24.05 -5.80
N GLY A 225 -8.80 23.34 -4.85
CA GLY A 225 -8.35 22.05 -4.37
C GLY A 225 -8.32 20.99 -5.46
N VAL A 226 -9.33 20.97 -6.35
CA VAL A 226 -9.33 20.10 -7.54
C VAL A 226 -8.13 20.39 -8.45
N VAL A 227 -7.88 21.66 -8.79
CA VAL A 227 -6.75 22.04 -9.65
C VAL A 227 -5.43 21.66 -8.99
N GLN A 228 -5.26 21.96 -7.71
CA GLN A 228 -4.08 21.58 -6.94
C GLN A 228 -3.89 20.06 -6.93
N TYR A 229 -4.95 19.29 -6.71
CA TYR A 229 -4.92 17.84 -6.72
C TYR A 229 -4.46 17.30 -8.08
N VAL A 230 -5.02 17.79 -9.18
CA VAL A 230 -4.62 17.37 -10.55
C VAL A 230 -3.16 17.69 -10.83
N LEU A 231 -2.69 18.88 -10.43
CA LEU A 231 -1.28 19.26 -10.60
C LEU A 231 -0.34 18.37 -9.76
N LEU A 232 -0.70 18.06 -8.52
CA LEU A 232 0.08 17.15 -7.69
C LEU A 232 0.09 15.72 -8.26
N TYR A 233 -1.05 15.24 -8.75
CA TYR A 233 -1.19 13.92 -9.37
C TYR A 233 -0.25 13.76 -10.57
N LEU A 234 -0.33 14.69 -11.56
CA LEU A 234 0.48 14.66 -12.78
C LEU A 234 1.97 14.96 -12.50
N GLY A 235 2.23 15.74 -11.45
CA GLY A 235 3.57 16.12 -10.99
C GLY A 235 4.23 15.12 -10.05
N SER A 236 3.51 14.09 -9.60
CA SER A 236 3.95 13.18 -8.54
C SER A 236 5.34 12.56 -8.76
N PRO A 237 5.81 12.23 -9.98
CA PRO A 237 7.17 11.73 -10.15
C PRO A 237 8.25 12.69 -9.62
N PHE A 238 8.04 14.00 -9.79
CA PHE A 238 8.99 15.02 -9.35
C PHE A 238 8.86 15.34 -7.86
N TYR A 239 7.71 15.06 -7.24
CA TYR A 239 7.58 15.05 -5.77
C TYR A 239 8.53 14.01 -5.16
N TYR A 240 8.52 12.78 -5.68
CA TYR A 240 9.39 11.69 -5.22
C TYR A 240 10.87 11.93 -5.55
N LEU A 241 11.19 12.36 -6.77
CA LEU A 241 12.57 12.61 -7.18
C LEU A 241 13.23 13.76 -6.40
N SER A 242 12.45 14.71 -5.88
CA SER A 242 12.93 15.81 -5.04
C SER A 242 12.99 15.47 -3.55
N GLY A 243 12.72 14.21 -3.16
CA GLY A 243 12.91 13.73 -1.79
C GLY A 243 11.75 13.99 -0.83
N GLU A 244 10.54 14.30 -1.33
CA GLU A 244 9.30 14.38 -0.54
C GLU A 244 9.31 15.48 0.55
N GLY A 245 10.21 16.45 0.46
CA GLY A 245 10.38 17.53 1.42
C GLY A 245 9.41 18.71 1.22
N LYS A 246 9.63 19.77 1.99
CA LYS A 246 8.79 20.99 2.02
C LYS A 246 8.53 21.60 0.63
N TYR A 247 9.55 21.61 -0.24
CA TYR A 247 9.45 22.21 -1.58
C TYR A 247 9.00 21.21 -2.66
N SER A 248 8.91 19.91 -2.36
CA SER A 248 8.63 18.88 -3.35
C SER A 248 7.24 19.02 -3.99
N LYS A 249 6.25 19.51 -3.23
CA LYS A 249 4.90 19.77 -3.75
C LYS A 249 4.90 20.88 -4.81
N LEU A 250 5.65 21.96 -4.58
CA LEU A 250 5.80 23.05 -5.55
C LEU A 250 6.52 22.59 -6.82
N ILE A 251 7.57 21.77 -6.68
CA ILE A 251 8.30 21.18 -7.81
C ILE A 251 7.36 20.29 -8.64
N ALA A 252 6.54 19.46 -7.99
CA ALA A 252 5.54 18.63 -8.66
C ALA A 252 4.53 19.48 -9.46
N GLN A 253 3.97 20.52 -8.84
CA GLN A 253 3.05 21.42 -9.53
C GLN A 253 3.69 22.13 -10.72
N ALA A 254 4.92 22.63 -10.58
CA ALA A 254 5.68 23.24 -11.67
C ALA A 254 5.93 22.25 -12.82
N ALA A 255 6.29 21.00 -12.50
CA ALA A 255 6.47 19.96 -13.49
C ALA A 255 5.15 19.62 -14.20
N ALA A 256 4.03 19.52 -13.48
CA ALA A 256 2.72 19.30 -14.07
C ALA A 256 2.30 20.45 -15.00
N LEU A 257 2.54 21.70 -14.61
CA LEU A 257 2.31 22.86 -15.47
C LEU A 257 3.16 22.80 -16.75
N PHE A 258 4.41 22.37 -16.65
CA PHE A 258 5.24 22.11 -17.83
C PHE A 258 4.64 21.02 -18.73
N LEU A 259 4.20 19.89 -18.17
CA LEU A 259 3.55 18.82 -18.93
C LEU A 259 2.30 19.32 -19.67
N VAL A 260 1.43 20.07 -18.98
CA VAL A 260 0.20 20.63 -19.56
C VAL A 260 0.54 21.65 -20.65
N GLY A 261 1.44 22.59 -20.37
CA GLY A 261 1.87 23.62 -21.32
C GLY A 261 2.50 23.04 -22.59
N SER A 262 3.40 22.08 -22.44
CA SER A 262 4.03 21.39 -23.57
C SER A 262 3.03 20.58 -24.39
N SER A 263 2.09 19.89 -23.74
CA SER A 263 1.02 19.16 -24.42
C SER A 263 0.11 20.10 -25.21
N ALA A 264 -0.26 21.25 -24.63
CA ALA A 264 -1.03 22.28 -25.32
C ALA A 264 -0.28 22.85 -26.54
N TRP A 265 1.03 23.11 -26.41
CA TRP A 265 1.87 23.57 -27.50
C TRP A 265 1.93 22.57 -28.67
N PHE A 266 2.13 21.27 -28.39
CA PHE A 266 2.09 20.23 -29.42
C PHE A 266 0.70 20.07 -30.04
N ALA A 267 -0.39 20.22 -29.26
CA ALA A 267 -1.75 20.18 -29.77
C ALA A 267 -2.04 21.33 -30.74
N ILE A 268 -1.59 22.56 -30.41
CA ILE A 268 -1.70 23.73 -31.30
C ILE A 268 -0.96 23.49 -32.63
N GLN A 269 0.24 22.91 -32.58
CA GLN A 269 0.99 22.57 -33.80
C GLN A 269 0.26 21.52 -34.65
N ALA A 270 -0.29 20.47 -34.01
CA ALA A 270 -0.99 19.40 -34.70
C ALA A 270 -2.28 19.85 -35.40
N ARG A 271 -2.94 20.91 -34.91
CA ARG A 271 -4.17 21.46 -35.52
C ARG A 271 -3.98 21.98 -36.94
N ARG A 272 -2.77 22.45 -37.30
CA ARG A 272 -2.51 23.02 -38.63
C ARG A 272 -2.56 21.97 -39.74
N LYS A 273 -2.17 20.72 -39.41
CA LYS A 273 -2.15 19.59 -40.35
C LYS A 273 -2.48 18.28 -39.62
N PRO A 274 -3.76 18.02 -39.31
CA PRO A 274 -4.17 16.93 -38.44
C PRO A 274 -3.84 15.54 -39.01
N GLN A 275 -4.02 15.34 -40.32
CA GLN A 275 -3.72 14.03 -40.96
C GLN A 275 -2.23 13.68 -40.94
N GLU A 276 -1.35 14.65 -41.18
CA GLU A 276 0.11 14.49 -41.04
C GLU A 276 0.54 14.30 -39.56
N SER A 277 -0.33 14.69 -38.61
CA SER A 277 -0.09 14.65 -37.17
C SER A 277 -0.81 13.50 -36.45
N ALA A 278 -1.29 12.49 -37.18
CA ALA A 278 -2.07 11.37 -36.64
C ALA A 278 -1.43 10.74 -35.39
N PHE A 279 -0.12 10.47 -35.48
CA PHE A 279 0.68 9.94 -34.38
C PHE A 279 0.73 10.89 -33.18
N ARG A 280 1.09 12.16 -33.41
CA ARG A 280 1.19 13.16 -32.34
C ARG A 280 -0.14 13.34 -31.61
N LEU A 281 -1.24 13.40 -32.35
CA LEU A 281 -2.58 13.51 -31.78
C LEU A 281 -2.93 12.27 -30.94
N ALA A 282 -2.56 11.06 -31.36
CA ALA A 282 -2.86 9.85 -30.58
C ALA A 282 -2.14 9.85 -29.22
N VAL A 283 -0.87 10.27 -29.20
CA VAL A 283 -0.09 10.43 -27.97
C VAL A 283 -0.66 11.55 -27.09
N LEU A 284 -1.08 12.67 -27.67
CA LEU A 284 -1.74 13.76 -26.93
C LEU A 284 -3.10 13.35 -26.34
N PHE A 285 -3.90 12.56 -27.07
CA PHE A 285 -5.15 12.01 -26.56
C PHE A 285 -4.92 11.03 -25.41
N PHE A 286 -3.79 10.32 -25.39
CA PHE A 286 -3.41 9.50 -24.26
C PHE A 286 -3.03 10.34 -23.03
N ILE A 287 -2.30 11.46 -23.22
CA ILE A 287 -2.05 12.41 -22.14
C ILE A 287 -3.36 13.03 -21.63
N LEU A 288 -4.29 13.37 -22.53
CA LEU A 288 -5.63 13.88 -22.19
C LEU A 288 -6.43 12.85 -21.40
N TYR A 289 -6.37 11.57 -21.76
CA TYR A 289 -6.96 10.47 -21.01
C TYR A 289 -6.42 10.40 -19.56
N ILE A 290 -5.11 10.55 -19.38
CA ILE A 290 -4.50 10.58 -18.05
C ILE A 290 -4.92 11.83 -17.28
N GLY A 291 -5.01 12.99 -17.94
CA GLY A 291 -5.57 14.21 -17.35
C GLY A 291 -7.02 14.02 -16.88
N GLY A 292 -7.85 13.37 -17.68
CA GLY A 292 -9.22 12.99 -17.30
C GLY A 292 -9.27 12.00 -16.13
N THR A 293 -8.31 11.07 -16.05
CA THR A 293 -8.14 10.17 -14.90
C THR A 293 -7.81 10.95 -13.63
N ALA A 294 -6.86 11.89 -13.68
CA ALA A 294 -6.50 12.74 -12.56
C ALA A 294 -7.69 13.59 -12.08
N LEU A 295 -8.45 14.16 -13.03
CA LEU A 295 -9.64 14.96 -12.74
C LEU A 295 -10.76 14.12 -12.09
N GLY A 296 -11.02 12.92 -12.61
CA GLY A 296 -12.00 12.00 -12.02
C GLY A 296 -11.60 11.55 -10.61
N THR A 297 -10.30 11.30 -10.39
CA THR A 297 -9.77 10.94 -9.07
C THR A 297 -9.93 12.11 -8.09
N ALA A 298 -9.60 13.34 -8.50
CA ALA A 298 -9.80 14.54 -7.69
C ALA A 298 -11.27 14.70 -7.25
N GLY A 299 -12.21 14.48 -8.16
CA GLY A 299 -13.64 14.59 -7.86
C GLY A 299 -14.14 13.61 -6.78
N GLY A 300 -13.58 12.39 -6.72
CA GLY A 300 -13.98 11.38 -5.72
C GLY A 300 -13.15 11.34 -4.45
N ARG A 301 -11.93 11.91 -4.47
CA ARG A 301 -10.92 11.72 -3.40
C ARG A 301 -10.44 13.00 -2.73
N LEU A 302 -10.83 14.18 -3.20
CA LEU A 302 -10.39 15.45 -2.60
C LEU A 302 -10.79 15.59 -1.12
N ILE A 303 -11.90 14.95 -0.69
CA ILE A 303 -12.34 14.92 0.71
C ILE A 303 -11.29 14.33 1.67
N PHE A 304 -10.39 13.48 1.18
CA PHE A 304 -9.29 12.90 1.96
C PHE A 304 -8.03 13.77 2.00
N GLY A 305 -8.11 14.98 1.43
CA GLY A 305 -6.99 15.91 1.32
C GLY A 305 -6.22 15.81 0.00
N VAL A 306 -5.60 16.93 -0.39
CA VAL A 306 -4.85 17.05 -1.66
C VAL A 306 -3.61 16.16 -1.73
N ASP A 307 -3.05 15.79 -0.58
CA ASP A 307 -1.85 14.96 -0.50
C ASP A 307 -2.11 13.51 -0.92
N GLN A 308 -3.38 13.08 -0.92
CA GLN A 308 -3.77 11.76 -1.39
C GLN A 308 -3.42 11.56 -2.88
N ALA A 309 -3.35 12.66 -3.68
CA ALA A 309 -2.87 12.65 -5.06
C ALA A 309 -1.42 12.15 -5.22
N LEU A 310 -0.63 12.24 -4.15
CA LEU A 310 0.76 11.80 -4.08
C LEU A 310 0.89 10.34 -3.63
N SER A 311 -0.21 9.58 -3.49
CA SER A 311 -0.14 8.16 -3.17
C SER A 311 0.59 7.39 -4.27
N SER A 312 1.49 6.48 -3.89
CA SER A 312 2.39 5.81 -4.83
C SER A 312 1.66 5.02 -5.92
N ARG A 313 0.46 4.50 -5.63
CA ARG A 313 -0.42 3.84 -6.62
C ARG A 313 -0.87 4.73 -7.78
N TYR A 314 -0.91 6.06 -7.61
CA TYR A 314 -1.29 7.01 -8.67
C TYR A 314 -0.13 7.43 -9.58
N THR A 315 1.09 6.97 -9.31
CA THR A 315 2.26 7.40 -10.08
C THR A 315 2.37 6.71 -11.44
N THR A 316 1.86 5.49 -11.62
CA THR A 316 1.89 4.78 -12.93
C THR A 316 1.29 5.61 -14.08
N PRO A 317 0.07 6.15 -13.99
CA PRO A 317 -0.44 7.03 -15.04
C PRO A 317 0.42 8.28 -15.25
N ALA A 318 0.92 8.93 -14.20
CA ALA A 318 1.81 10.07 -14.35
C ALA A 318 3.11 9.70 -15.09
N LEU A 319 3.76 8.59 -14.72
CA LEU A 319 4.96 8.07 -15.38
C LEU A 319 4.72 7.82 -16.88
N MET A 320 3.56 7.25 -17.23
CA MET A 320 3.19 7.02 -18.63
C MET A 320 2.87 8.32 -19.39
N ALA A 321 2.29 9.34 -18.75
CA ALA A 321 2.09 10.65 -19.37
C ALA A 321 3.43 11.35 -19.67
N TRP A 322 4.39 11.28 -18.75
CA TRP A 322 5.74 11.81 -18.96
C TRP A 322 6.50 11.03 -20.05
N SER A 323 6.31 9.72 -20.13
CA SER A 323 6.87 8.90 -21.22
C SER A 323 6.27 9.29 -22.58
N ALA A 324 4.96 9.53 -22.62
CA ALA A 324 4.26 10.03 -23.81
C ALA A 324 4.76 11.42 -24.23
N LEU A 325 5.00 12.32 -23.27
CA LEU A 325 5.57 13.64 -23.55
C LEU A 325 7.02 13.54 -24.07
N LEU A 326 7.84 12.67 -23.48
CA LEU A 326 9.21 12.42 -23.94
C LEU A 326 9.23 11.94 -25.40
N VAL A 327 8.32 11.03 -25.76
CA VAL A 327 8.15 10.58 -27.16
C VAL A 327 7.83 11.75 -28.10
N LEU A 328 7.00 12.71 -27.69
CA LEU A 328 6.71 13.89 -28.52
C LEU A 328 7.95 14.75 -28.76
N TYR A 329 8.85 14.85 -27.77
CA TYR A 329 10.13 15.55 -27.89
C TYR A 329 11.23 14.74 -28.57
N ALA A 330 11.10 13.42 -28.67
CA ALA A 330 12.15 12.53 -29.16
C ALA A 330 12.72 12.91 -30.53
N PRO A 331 11.92 13.30 -31.56
CA PRO A 331 12.46 13.71 -32.85
C PRO A 331 13.37 14.94 -32.74
N SER A 332 13.01 15.93 -31.91
CA SER A 332 13.81 17.14 -31.68
C SER A 332 15.10 16.82 -30.90
N ILE A 333 15.02 15.94 -29.90
CA ILE A 333 16.17 15.49 -29.12
C ILE A 333 17.15 14.73 -30.01
N LEU A 334 16.67 13.77 -30.80
CA LEU A 334 17.51 12.96 -31.70
C LEU A 334 18.14 13.81 -32.81
N ALA A 335 17.39 14.78 -33.37
CA ALA A 335 17.94 15.72 -34.33
C ALA A 335 19.06 16.60 -33.71
N ALA A 336 18.91 17.02 -32.46
CA ALA A 336 19.94 17.77 -31.75
C ALA A 336 21.19 16.90 -31.45
N ILE A 337 21.01 15.63 -31.08
CA ILE A 337 22.10 14.66 -30.91
C ILE A 337 22.84 14.43 -32.23
N ASN A 338 22.13 14.24 -33.35
CA ASN A 338 22.75 14.03 -34.65
C ASN A 338 23.54 15.25 -35.13
N LYS A 339 23.06 16.46 -34.79
CA LYS A 339 23.75 17.73 -35.09
C LYS A 339 24.92 18.04 -34.14
N ALA A 340 25.18 17.21 -33.12
CA ALA A 340 26.16 17.50 -32.08
C ALA A 340 27.62 17.29 -32.57
N ARG A 341 28.10 18.22 -33.40
CA ARG A 341 29.53 18.63 -33.43
C ARG A 341 29.82 19.80 -32.47
N ASN A 342 28.78 20.38 -31.86
CA ASN A 342 28.86 21.57 -31.02
C ASN A 342 28.57 21.23 -29.54
N THR A 343 29.59 21.36 -28.70
CA THR A 343 29.61 20.99 -27.26
C THR A 343 28.47 21.62 -26.46
N LYS A 344 27.93 22.79 -26.87
CA LYS A 344 26.82 23.45 -26.17
C LYS A 344 25.51 22.65 -26.20
N TYR A 345 25.16 22.04 -27.34
CA TYR A 345 23.94 21.23 -27.46
C TYR A 345 24.06 19.89 -26.72
N LEU A 346 25.26 19.32 -26.71
CA LEU A 346 25.56 18.13 -25.92
C LEU A 346 25.36 18.41 -24.42
N LEU A 347 25.91 19.52 -23.91
CA LEU A 347 25.78 19.91 -22.50
C LEU A 347 24.33 20.22 -22.09
N LEU A 348 23.57 20.92 -22.95
CA LEU A 348 22.16 21.25 -22.69
C LEU A 348 21.26 20.02 -22.54
N LEU A 349 21.57 18.91 -23.21
CA LEU A 349 20.81 17.66 -23.13
C LEU A 349 21.40 16.68 -22.12
N ALA A 350 22.72 16.57 -22.06
CA ALA A 350 23.42 15.58 -21.23
C ALA A 350 23.34 15.92 -19.74
N VAL A 351 23.46 17.20 -19.34
CA VAL A 351 23.47 17.58 -17.92
C VAL A 351 22.12 17.31 -17.25
N PRO A 352 20.95 17.75 -17.78
CA PRO A 352 19.66 17.41 -17.19
C PRO A 352 19.37 15.91 -17.24
N GLY A 353 19.77 15.23 -18.33
CA GLY A 353 19.60 13.77 -18.45
C GLY A 353 20.41 12.99 -17.42
N LEU A 354 21.65 13.41 -17.16
CA LEU A 354 22.52 12.81 -16.15
C LEU A 354 21.99 13.09 -14.73
N LEU A 355 21.58 14.33 -14.45
CA LEU A 355 20.98 14.70 -13.17
C LEU A 355 19.72 13.88 -12.90
N LEU A 356 18.82 13.78 -13.89
CA LEU A 356 17.62 12.95 -13.80
C LEU A 356 17.98 11.49 -13.52
N SER A 357 18.95 10.93 -14.25
CA SER A 357 19.40 9.55 -14.05
C SER A 357 19.97 9.33 -12.65
N LEU A 358 20.73 10.30 -12.12
CA LEU A 358 21.26 10.24 -10.76
C LEU A 358 20.14 10.24 -9.72
N LEU A 359 19.15 11.14 -9.85
CA LEU A 359 17.99 11.19 -8.95
C LEU A 359 17.17 9.89 -8.99
N MET A 360 17.00 9.32 -10.19
CA MET A 360 16.34 8.03 -10.38
C MET A 360 17.10 6.89 -9.69
N ILE A 361 18.44 6.85 -9.77
CA ILE A 361 19.26 5.84 -9.08
C ILE A 361 19.13 5.98 -7.56
N ILE A 362 19.20 7.21 -7.04
CA ILE A 362 19.03 7.49 -5.61
C ILE A 362 17.66 7.00 -5.14
N LEU A 363 16.59 7.33 -5.87
CA LEU A 363 15.25 6.89 -5.53
C LEU A 363 15.10 5.37 -5.60
N GLN A 364 15.69 4.73 -6.63
CA GLN A 364 15.63 3.28 -6.81
C GLN A 364 16.34 2.52 -5.70
N SER A 365 17.34 3.11 -5.04
CA SER A 365 18.02 2.49 -3.89
C SER A 365 17.08 2.16 -2.73
N ARG A 366 15.97 2.90 -2.59
CA ARG A 366 14.93 2.62 -1.58
C ARG A 366 14.25 1.26 -1.78
N ALA A 367 14.30 0.70 -2.98
CA ALA A 367 13.82 -0.66 -3.26
C ALA A 367 14.64 -1.75 -2.55
N LEU A 368 15.82 -1.40 -2.02
CA LEU A 368 16.70 -2.32 -1.29
C LEU A 368 16.40 -2.36 0.21
N GLN A 369 15.64 -1.38 0.74
CA GLN A 369 15.24 -1.35 2.14
C GLN A 369 14.32 -2.54 2.46
N PHE A 370 14.59 -3.21 3.58
CA PHE A 370 13.77 -4.30 4.11
C PHE A 370 12.68 -3.72 5.02
N HIS A 371 11.46 -4.24 4.87
CA HIS A 371 10.31 -3.92 5.73
C HIS A 371 9.86 -5.20 6.44
N ASP A 372 10.82 -5.95 6.99
CA ASP A 372 10.57 -7.28 7.57
C ASP A 372 9.57 -7.21 8.73
N ASP A 373 9.59 -6.11 9.50
CA ASP A 373 8.60 -5.83 10.56
C ASP A 373 7.18 -5.79 10.01
N ASP A 374 6.91 -4.90 9.03
CA ASP A 374 5.57 -4.78 8.42
C ASP A 374 5.09 -6.11 7.82
N LEU A 375 5.99 -6.83 7.13
CA LEU A 375 5.67 -8.12 6.53
C LEU A 375 5.37 -9.19 7.58
N PHE A 376 6.10 -9.17 8.70
CA PHE A 376 5.87 -10.05 9.83
C PHE A 376 4.54 -9.73 10.53
N GLU A 377 4.23 -8.45 10.77
CA GLU A 377 2.97 -8.04 11.37
C GLU A 377 1.75 -8.45 10.54
N ARG A 378 1.84 -8.37 9.21
CA ARG A 378 0.78 -8.91 8.33
C ARG A 378 0.58 -10.42 8.55
N LYS A 379 1.65 -11.18 8.75
CA LYS A 379 1.55 -12.61 9.06
C LYS A 379 0.86 -12.85 10.40
N ILE A 380 1.17 -12.05 11.44
CA ILE A 380 0.47 -12.17 12.72
C ILE A 380 -1.03 -11.86 12.56
N ALA A 381 -1.39 -10.89 11.72
CA ALA A 381 -2.80 -10.61 11.40
C ALA A 381 -3.49 -11.80 10.72
N ALA A 382 -2.82 -12.44 9.75
CA ALA A 382 -3.33 -13.66 9.13
C ALA A 382 -3.46 -14.81 10.14
N LEU A 383 -2.53 -14.95 11.08
CA LEU A 383 -2.62 -15.94 12.15
C LEU A 383 -3.83 -15.65 13.07
N ALA A 384 -4.05 -14.40 13.45
CA ALA A 384 -5.20 -14.01 14.26
C ALA A 384 -6.52 -14.43 13.60
N LEU A 385 -6.64 -14.19 12.29
CA LEU A 385 -7.81 -14.57 11.50
C LEU A 385 -7.97 -16.08 11.36
N GLU A 386 -6.88 -16.83 11.15
CA GLU A 386 -6.89 -18.30 11.11
C GLU A 386 -7.35 -18.90 12.44
N LEU A 387 -6.84 -18.39 13.55
CA LEU A 387 -7.25 -18.78 14.90
C LEU A 387 -8.64 -18.25 15.30
N GLN A 388 -9.22 -17.37 14.48
CA GLN A 388 -10.51 -16.70 14.70
C GLN A 388 -10.55 -15.87 15.98
N ILE A 389 -9.47 -15.12 16.19
CA ILE A 389 -9.25 -14.21 17.32
C ILE A 389 -9.63 -12.80 16.89
N LYS A 390 -10.37 -12.09 17.74
CA LYS A 390 -10.80 -10.70 17.47
C LYS A 390 -9.75 -9.64 17.82
N ASP A 391 -8.51 -9.83 17.37
CA ASP A 391 -7.42 -8.87 17.58
C ASP A 391 -7.53 -7.68 16.62
N GLN A 392 -8.24 -6.63 17.06
CA GLN A 392 -8.48 -5.43 16.27
C GLN A 392 -7.18 -4.69 15.91
N ILE A 393 -6.22 -4.64 16.83
CA ILE A 393 -4.92 -3.98 16.63
C ILE A 393 -4.20 -4.65 15.46
N GLN A 394 -4.15 -5.98 15.47
CA GLN A 394 -3.43 -6.73 14.47
C GLN A 394 -4.13 -6.70 13.10
N VAL A 395 -5.46 -6.84 13.08
CA VAL A 395 -6.22 -6.90 11.82
C VAL A 395 -6.28 -5.54 11.10
N GLU A 396 -6.23 -4.42 11.83
CA GLU A 396 -6.13 -3.08 11.22
C GLU A 396 -4.96 -3.00 10.22
N LEU A 397 -3.82 -3.63 10.54
CA LEU A 397 -2.61 -3.57 9.72
C LEU A 397 -2.80 -4.16 8.31
N ILE A 398 -3.82 -5.02 8.13
CA ILE A 398 -4.15 -5.64 6.84
C ILE A 398 -5.46 -5.17 6.25
N TYR A 399 -6.33 -4.49 7.01
CA TYR A 399 -7.62 -3.99 6.54
C TYR A 399 -8.01 -2.66 7.22
N PRO A 400 -7.42 -1.51 6.82
CA PRO A 400 -7.51 -0.26 7.59
C PRO A 400 -8.74 0.62 7.26
N PHE A 401 -9.78 0.09 6.60
CA PHE A 401 -10.82 0.94 5.99
C PHE A 401 -12.08 1.17 6.85
N ILE A 402 -12.51 0.21 7.67
CA ILE A 402 -13.81 0.26 8.35
C ILE A 402 -13.67 -0.32 9.76
N TYR A 403 -13.97 0.48 10.79
CA TYR A 403 -13.99 0.02 12.18
C TYR A 403 -15.42 -0.42 12.60
N PRO A 404 -15.61 -1.54 13.32
CA PRO A 404 -14.60 -2.51 13.79
C PRO A 404 -14.13 -3.49 12.70
N PHE A 405 -12.83 -3.46 12.40
CA PHE A 405 -12.22 -4.11 11.22
C PHE A 405 -12.41 -5.63 11.20
N VAL A 406 -12.27 -6.26 12.37
CA VAL A 406 -12.32 -7.73 12.44
C VAL A 406 -13.73 -8.26 12.16
N ASP A 407 -14.78 -7.57 12.59
CA ASP A 407 -16.14 -8.11 12.48
C ASP A 407 -16.64 -8.17 11.04
N GLU A 408 -16.23 -7.22 10.21
CA GLU A 408 -16.51 -7.24 8.76
C GLU A 408 -15.65 -8.27 8.02
N LEU A 409 -14.39 -8.41 8.43
CA LEU A 409 -13.44 -9.28 7.74
C LEU A 409 -13.56 -10.76 8.10
N MET A 410 -13.92 -11.05 9.35
CA MET A 410 -13.94 -12.40 9.92
C MET A 410 -14.81 -13.41 9.14
N PRO A 411 -16.01 -13.07 8.62
CA PRO A 411 -16.78 -14.00 7.81
C PRO A 411 -16.03 -14.49 6.56
N THR A 412 -15.39 -13.56 5.84
CA THR A 412 -14.58 -13.88 4.65
C THR A 412 -13.36 -14.72 5.03
N ALA A 413 -12.66 -14.36 6.12
CA ALA A 413 -11.52 -15.11 6.62
C ALA A 413 -11.89 -16.55 7.03
N LYS A 414 -13.02 -16.74 7.74
CA LYS A 414 -13.53 -18.06 8.13
C LYS A 414 -13.80 -18.95 6.92
N MET A 415 -14.45 -18.41 5.89
CA MET A 415 -14.73 -19.15 4.67
C MET A 415 -13.45 -19.48 3.89
N ALA A 416 -12.50 -18.54 3.84
CA ALA A 416 -11.21 -18.76 3.19
C ALA A 416 -10.38 -19.83 3.91
N SER A 417 -10.31 -19.78 5.24
CA SER A 417 -9.66 -20.79 6.09
C SER A 417 -10.28 -22.18 5.92
N ALA A 418 -11.61 -22.29 6.03
CA ALA A 418 -12.31 -23.56 5.84
C ALA A 418 -12.12 -24.19 4.45
N ARG A 419 -11.82 -23.37 3.43
CA ARG A 419 -11.59 -23.81 2.05
C ARG A 419 -10.10 -23.87 1.68
N ASN A 420 -9.18 -23.67 2.63
CA ASN A 420 -7.73 -23.62 2.40
C ASN A 420 -7.34 -22.63 1.28
N LEU A 421 -8.02 -21.48 1.20
CA LEU A 421 -7.77 -20.47 0.17
C LEU A 421 -6.65 -19.50 0.59
N SER A 422 -5.82 -19.12 -0.38
CA SER A 422 -4.75 -18.14 -0.19
C SER A 422 -3.86 -18.51 1.01
N ILE A 423 -3.46 -17.54 1.83
CA ILE A 423 -2.56 -17.71 2.96
C ILE A 423 -2.98 -18.85 3.91
N PHE A 424 -4.27 -19.10 4.07
CA PHE A 424 -4.79 -20.15 4.95
C PHE A 424 -4.56 -21.58 4.42
N GLY A 425 -4.26 -21.74 3.13
CA GLY A 425 -3.85 -23.03 2.56
C GLY A 425 -2.36 -23.33 2.71
N MET A 426 -1.58 -22.43 3.32
CA MET A 426 -0.11 -22.48 3.35
C MET A 426 0.42 -22.72 4.76
N TYR A 427 1.52 -23.48 4.87
CA TYR A 427 2.29 -23.51 6.11
C TYR A 427 2.88 -22.12 6.39
N PRO A 428 2.91 -21.63 7.65
CA PRO A 428 2.46 -22.29 8.89
C PRO A 428 1.01 -22.00 9.32
N PHE A 429 0.17 -21.41 8.46
CA PHE A 429 -1.19 -21.02 8.81
C PHE A 429 -2.19 -22.17 8.71
N ARG A 430 -2.02 -23.01 7.69
CA ARG A 430 -2.94 -24.11 7.41
C ARG A 430 -3.19 -24.97 8.65
N ASP A 431 -4.47 -25.11 8.97
CA ASP A 431 -4.98 -25.91 10.09
C ASP A 431 -4.43 -25.48 11.47
N ALA A 432 -3.85 -24.29 11.62
CA ALA A 432 -3.27 -23.85 12.89
C ALA A 432 -4.31 -23.82 14.02
N ARG A 433 -5.56 -23.43 13.71
CA ARG A 433 -6.66 -23.51 14.68
C ARG A 433 -6.98 -24.95 15.10
N GLY A 434 -7.00 -25.87 14.14
CA GLY A 434 -7.30 -27.28 14.38
C GLY A 434 -6.25 -27.98 15.25
N GLN A 435 -5.07 -27.38 15.41
CA GLN A 435 -3.99 -27.91 16.24
C GLN A 435 -4.16 -27.54 17.73
N LEU A 436 -4.89 -26.48 18.07
CA LEU A 436 -5.16 -26.13 19.45
C LEU A 436 -6.00 -27.23 20.13
N GLY A 437 -5.58 -27.65 21.33
CA GLY A 437 -6.16 -28.74 22.10
C GLY A 437 -5.66 -30.14 21.71
N THR A 438 -4.93 -30.30 20.59
CA THR A 438 -4.40 -31.59 20.17
C THR A 438 -3.23 -32.03 21.04
N THR A 439 -3.11 -33.33 21.29
CA THR A 439 -2.00 -33.91 22.04
C THR A 439 -0.79 -34.15 21.14
N VAL A 440 0.38 -33.65 21.55
CA VAL A 440 1.66 -33.85 20.89
C VAL A 440 2.41 -34.98 21.58
N GLN A 441 3.09 -35.83 20.82
CA GLN A 441 3.98 -36.81 21.43
C GLN A 441 5.23 -36.13 21.99
N ALA A 442 5.60 -36.49 23.21
CA ALA A 442 6.84 -36.03 23.83
C ALA A 442 8.04 -36.65 23.10
N SER A 443 8.58 -35.95 22.12
CA SER A 443 9.78 -36.33 21.38
C SER A 443 11.05 -35.89 22.11
N ASN A 444 12.14 -36.65 22.00
CA ASN A 444 13.40 -36.30 22.63
C ASN A 444 14.15 -35.21 21.83
N LEU A 445 13.68 -33.96 21.93
CA LEU A 445 14.25 -32.82 21.23
C LEU A 445 15.34 -32.12 22.06
N PRO A 446 16.38 -31.55 21.42
CA PRO A 446 17.38 -30.72 22.08
C PRO A 446 16.75 -29.47 22.73
N ALA A 447 17.47 -28.91 23.70
CA ALA A 447 17.05 -27.68 24.38
C ALA A 447 17.24 -26.45 23.47
N CYS A 448 16.21 -25.61 23.35
CA CYS A 448 16.36 -24.26 22.80
C CYS A 448 16.91 -23.31 23.88
N ILE A 449 17.39 -22.15 23.44
CA ILE A 449 17.45 -20.95 24.28
C ILE A 449 16.37 -19.97 23.83
N GLY A 450 15.86 -19.15 24.75
CA GLY A 450 14.78 -18.22 24.44
C GLY A 450 14.24 -17.52 25.67
N ASN A 451 13.23 -16.67 25.45
CA ASN A 451 12.46 -16.02 26.50
C ASN A 451 11.01 -15.78 26.06
N LEU A 452 10.12 -15.63 27.04
CA LEU A 452 8.80 -15.01 26.85
C LEU A 452 8.88 -13.59 27.39
N ASP A 453 8.74 -12.61 26.52
CA ASP A 453 8.96 -11.20 26.85
C ASP A 453 7.64 -10.54 27.30
N THR A 454 6.54 -10.80 26.62
CA THR A 454 5.25 -10.15 26.92
C THR A 454 4.05 -11.09 26.83
N VAL A 455 3.05 -10.79 27.66
CA VAL A 455 1.70 -11.37 27.62
C VAL A 455 0.71 -10.22 27.74
N GLU A 456 -0.13 -10.04 26.74
CA GLU A 456 -1.06 -8.91 26.60
C GLU A 456 -2.49 -9.42 26.41
N GLN A 457 -3.46 -8.75 27.02
CA GLN A 457 -4.86 -9.03 26.75
C GLN A 457 -5.27 -8.56 25.35
N ILE A 458 -6.33 -9.17 24.82
CA ILE A 458 -6.87 -8.82 23.51
C ILE A 458 -8.25 -8.21 23.70
N ASP A 459 -8.35 -6.93 23.39
CA ASP A 459 -9.61 -6.21 23.46
C ASP A 459 -10.64 -6.82 22.50
N GLY A 460 -11.72 -7.36 23.07
CA GLY A 460 -12.78 -8.01 22.31
C GLY A 460 -12.64 -9.53 22.17
N ASP A 461 -11.60 -10.15 22.74
CA ASP A 461 -11.47 -11.62 22.80
C ASP A 461 -10.75 -12.13 24.06
N ALA A 462 -11.50 -12.37 25.14
CA ALA A 462 -10.95 -12.84 26.41
C ALA A 462 -10.45 -14.30 26.39
N ARG A 463 -10.69 -15.06 25.31
CA ARG A 463 -10.27 -16.47 25.20
C ARG A 463 -8.77 -16.63 24.99
N PHE A 464 -8.13 -15.59 24.46
CA PHE A 464 -6.72 -15.59 24.11
C PHE A 464 -6.00 -14.38 24.69
N VAL A 465 -4.70 -14.55 24.89
CA VAL A 465 -3.74 -13.49 25.15
C VAL A 465 -2.73 -13.45 24.01
N ARG A 466 -2.27 -12.25 23.66
CA ARG A 466 -1.18 -12.06 22.70
C ARG A 466 0.14 -12.21 23.42
N VAL A 467 1.06 -12.96 22.83
CA VAL A 467 2.38 -13.23 23.42
C VAL A 467 3.49 -12.87 22.46
N SER A 468 4.61 -12.38 22.99
CA SER A 468 5.83 -12.23 22.22
C SER A 468 7.07 -12.63 23.03
N GLY A 469 8.11 -13.01 22.31
CA GLY A 469 9.37 -13.45 22.90
C GLY A 469 10.37 -13.78 21.80
N TRP A 470 11.36 -14.60 22.13
CA TRP A 470 12.31 -15.11 21.14
C TRP A 470 12.72 -16.54 21.45
N VAL A 471 13.06 -17.30 20.42
CA VAL A 471 13.57 -18.67 20.55
C VAL A 471 14.64 -18.93 19.50
N TYR A 472 15.72 -19.59 19.90
CA TYR A 472 16.84 -19.90 19.01
C TYR A 472 17.47 -21.26 19.35
N SER A 473 17.89 -21.97 18.30
CA SER A 473 18.67 -23.20 18.38
C SER A 473 19.95 -23.04 17.56
N SER A 474 21.11 -23.18 18.19
CA SER A 474 22.40 -23.18 17.48
C SER A 474 22.69 -24.51 16.76
N ILE A 475 21.91 -25.56 17.07
CA ILE A 475 22.10 -26.93 16.55
C ILE A 475 21.35 -27.10 15.22
N ASP A 476 20.24 -26.37 15.03
CA ASP A 476 19.42 -26.46 13.82
C ASP A 476 19.93 -25.56 12.70
N LYS A 477 20.20 -26.17 11.54
CA LYS A 477 20.51 -25.42 10.30
C LYS A 477 19.26 -24.91 9.57
N VAL A 478 18.07 -25.36 9.98
CA VAL A 478 16.80 -25.01 9.36
C VAL A 478 16.15 -23.88 10.15
N GLN A 479 15.75 -22.81 9.46
CA GLN A 479 15.08 -21.67 10.08
C GLN A 479 13.70 -22.09 10.61
N GLN A 480 13.53 -21.97 11.93
CA GLN A 480 12.28 -22.21 12.63
C GLN A 480 11.26 -21.14 12.23
N GLN A 481 9.99 -21.51 12.13
CA GLN A 481 8.91 -20.62 11.70
C GLN A 481 7.76 -20.55 12.71
N VAL A 482 7.66 -21.53 13.63
CA VAL A 482 6.54 -21.66 14.56
C VAL A 482 7.07 -21.95 15.97
N VAL A 483 6.40 -21.38 16.97
CA VAL A 483 6.45 -21.84 18.37
C VAL A 483 5.08 -22.39 18.74
N ARG A 484 5.05 -23.66 19.18
CA ARG A 484 3.89 -24.24 19.86
C ARG A 484 4.07 -24.10 21.36
N PHE A 485 3.02 -23.68 22.05
CA PHE A 485 2.96 -23.73 23.51
C PHE A 485 2.24 -25.00 23.92
N ILE A 486 2.87 -25.82 24.75
CA ILE A 486 2.39 -27.15 25.14
C ILE A 486 2.23 -27.19 26.67
N ASN A 487 1.04 -27.59 27.14
CA ASN A 487 0.76 -27.70 28.58
C ASN A 487 1.30 -29.03 29.17
N ARG A 488 1.08 -29.23 30.47
CA ARG A 488 1.54 -30.44 31.19
C ARG A 488 0.84 -31.73 30.73
N GLN A 489 -0.33 -31.61 30.11
CA GLN A 489 -1.08 -32.70 29.51
C GLN A 489 -0.63 -33.00 28.07
N ASN A 490 0.50 -32.42 27.63
CA ASN A 490 1.03 -32.49 26.27
C ASN A 490 0.07 -31.97 25.20
N GLN A 491 -0.84 -31.05 25.54
CA GLN A 491 -1.75 -30.43 24.58
C GLN A 491 -1.20 -29.11 24.08
N VAL A 492 -1.39 -28.82 22.78
CA VAL A 492 -1.09 -27.50 22.22
C VAL A 492 -2.11 -26.50 22.72
N VAL A 493 -1.64 -25.46 23.40
CA VAL A 493 -2.48 -24.41 24.01
C VAL A 493 -2.17 -23.00 23.50
N GLY A 494 -1.20 -22.89 22.60
CA GLY A 494 -0.86 -21.63 21.93
C GLY A 494 -0.04 -21.86 20.68
N TYR A 495 -0.01 -20.84 19.83
CA TYR A 495 0.65 -20.85 18.54
C TYR A 495 1.23 -19.47 18.23
N ALA A 496 2.51 -19.42 17.87
CA ALA A 496 3.20 -18.19 17.49
C ALA A 496 4.08 -18.39 16.27
N LEU A 497 4.29 -17.31 15.51
CA LEU A 497 5.17 -17.30 14.34
C LEU A 497 6.51 -16.70 14.72
N ILE A 498 7.59 -17.32 14.24
CA ILE A 498 8.96 -16.84 14.35
C ILE A 498 9.30 -16.01 13.12
N GLY A 499 10.05 -14.94 13.29
CA GLY A 499 10.50 -14.07 12.21
C GLY A 499 10.54 -12.58 12.55
N MET A 500 10.23 -12.20 13.78
CA MET A 500 10.36 -10.83 14.25
C MET A 500 11.85 -10.49 14.43
N PRO A 501 12.35 -9.40 13.82
CA PRO A 501 13.71 -8.94 14.03
C PRO A 501 13.98 -8.58 15.50
N SER A 502 15.05 -9.13 16.08
CA SER A 502 15.54 -8.80 17.42
C SER A 502 17.04 -8.55 17.40
N LEU A 503 17.43 -7.27 17.27
CA LEU A 503 18.84 -6.87 17.21
C LEU A 503 19.56 -7.16 18.53
N ASN A 504 18.89 -6.97 19.67
CA ASN A 504 19.45 -7.24 20.99
C ASN A 504 19.85 -8.71 21.14
N VAL A 505 18.99 -9.63 20.69
CA VAL A 505 19.28 -11.07 20.71
C VAL A 505 20.39 -11.39 19.71
N ALA A 506 20.38 -10.80 18.52
CA ALA A 506 21.42 -11.01 17.51
C ALA A 506 22.82 -10.60 18.02
N THR A 507 22.90 -9.49 18.75
CA THR A 507 24.16 -8.99 19.32
C THR A 507 24.59 -9.78 20.56
N ALA A 508 23.65 -10.19 21.41
CA ALA A 508 23.96 -10.88 22.66
C ALA A 508 24.25 -12.38 22.49
N ILE A 509 23.62 -13.03 21.50
CA ILE A 509 23.63 -14.49 21.34
C ILE A 509 24.40 -14.90 20.09
N ASP A 510 23.88 -14.58 18.90
CA ASP A 510 24.45 -14.94 17.60
C ASP A 510 23.80 -14.07 16.53
N GLY A 511 24.56 -13.52 15.58
CA GLY A 511 24.01 -12.72 14.47
C GLY A 511 22.94 -13.45 13.65
N LYS A 512 22.97 -14.79 13.62
CA LYS A 512 21.92 -15.62 12.98
C LYS A 512 20.59 -15.64 13.73
N ALA A 513 20.58 -15.24 15.01
CA ALA A 513 19.38 -15.10 15.83
C ALA A 513 18.61 -13.81 15.54
N LEU A 514 18.98 -13.02 14.51
CA LEU A 514 18.27 -11.79 14.15
C LEU A 514 16.77 -11.99 13.99
N LEU A 515 16.31 -13.09 13.38
CA LEU A 515 14.89 -13.37 13.15
C LEU A 515 14.30 -14.36 14.17
N SER A 516 14.92 -14.48 15.35
CA SER A 516 14.50 -15.42 16.41
C SER A 516 13.27 -14.96 17.20
N GLY A 517 12.88 -13.69 17.06
CA GLY A 517 11.71 -13.15 17.72
C GLY A 517 10.43 -13.81 17.21
N TYR A 518 9.48 -14.06 18.11
CA TYR A 518 8.16 -14.59 17.79
C TYR A 518 7.04 -13.72 18.34
N ARG A 519 5.88 -13.81 17.70
CA ARG A 519 4.62 -13.29 18.21
C ARG A 519 3.48 -14.23 17.87
N GLY A 520 2.50 -14.34 18.75
CA GLY A 520 1.32 -15.14 18.51
C GLY A 520 0.34 -15.09 19.66
N TYR A 521 -0.36 -16.21 19.86
CA TYR A 521 -1.53 -16.28 20.70
C TYR A 521 -1.49 -17.51 21.60
N LEU A 522 -1.89 -17.33 22.86
CA LEU A 522 -1.97 -18.36 23.89
C LEU A 522 -3.37 -18.35 24.50
N LEU A 523 -3.91 -19.52 24.86
CA LEU A 523 -5.18 -19.59 25.60
C LEU A 523 -5.05 -18.92 26.98
N SER A 524 -6.00 -18.06 27.33
CA SER A 524 -5.94 -17.23 28.54
C SER A 524 -5.91 -18.05 29.84
N ASP A 525 -6.43 -19.28 29.84
CA ASP A 525 -6.46 -20.17 31.00
C ASP A 525 -5.07 -20.77 31.33
N GLN A 526 -4.07 -20.56 30.48
CA GLN A 526 -2.69 -21.01 30.69
C GLN A 526 -1.79 -19.94 31.35
N VAL A 527 -2.33 -18.74 31.56
CA VAL A 527 -1.65 -17.63 32.22
C VAL A 527 -1.33 -18.01 33.66
N GLY A 528 -0.13 -17.66 34.16
CA GLY A 528 0.38 -18.12 35.46
C GLY A 528 0.93 -19.55 35.48
N GLY A 529 0.86 -20.29 34.36
CA GLY A 529 1.30 -21.67 34.24
C GLY A 529 2.76 -21.85 33.79
N VAL A 530 3.23 -23.10 33.86
CA VAL A 530 4.51 -23.53 33.25
C VAL A 530 4.20 -24.30 31.99
N LEU A 531 4.70 -23.83 30.85
CA LEU A 531 4.48 -24.41 29.54
C LEU A 531 5.80 -24.88 28.91
N THR A 532 5.71 -25.76 27.93
CA THR A 532 6.82 -26.09 27.03
C THR A 532 6.65 -25.31 25.74
N GLN A 533 7.64 -24.49 25.37
CA GLN A 533 7.75 -23.95 24.02
C GLN A 533 8.48 -24.96 23.14
N GLN A 534 7.87 -25.34 22.03
CA GLN A 534 8.48 -26.19 21.01
C GLN A 534 8.62 -25.40 19.71
N ALA A 535 9.87 -25.20 19.27
CA ALA A 535 10.15 -24.52 18.02
C ALA A 535 10.14 -25.52 16.86
N GLU A 536 9.52 -25.13 15.75
CA GLU A 536 9.32 -26.01 14.60
C GLU A 536 9.61 -25.31 13.27
N SER A 537 10.06 -26.11 12.32
CA SER A 537 10.16 -25.74 10.91
C SER A 537 9.17 -26.58 10.08
N GLN A 538 9.10 -26.32 8.78
CA GLN A 538 8.30 -27.17 7.87
C GLN A 538 8.74 -28.64 7.89
N ALA A 539 9.98 -28.93 8.29
CA ALA A 539 10.51 -30.29 8.43
C ALA A 539 10.07 -31.00 9.73
N GLY A 540 9.42 -30.28 10.65
CA GLY A 540 8.98 -30.79 11.96
C GLY A 540 9.62 -30.05 13.14
N PRO A 541 9.39 -30.56 14.37
CA PRO A 541 9.88 -29.95 15.59
C PRO A 541 11.39 -30.11 15.73
N SER A 542 12.05 -29.06 16.23
CA SER A 542 13.51 -28.95 16.17
C SER A 542 14.12 -28.86 17.56
N CYS A 543 13.57 -28.04 18.46
CA CYS A 543 14.01 -27.91 19.84
C CYS A 543 12.86 -27.55 20.78
N ARG A 544 13.09 -27.64 22.08
CA ARG A 544 12.11 -27.25 23.11
C ARG A 544 12.73 -26.57 24.32
N MET A 545 11.95 -25.77 25.04
CA MET A 545 12.34 -25.18 26.33
C MET A 545 11.12 -25.00 27.25
N GLN A 546 11.35 -24.97 28.55
CA GLN A 546 10.29 -24.60 29.50
C GLN A 546 10.20 -23.09 29.65
N VAL A 547 8.98 -22.59 29.85
CA VAL A 547 8.72 -21.18 30.10
C VAL A 547 7.66 -21.01 31.18
N ASN A 548 7.83 -19.98 32.00
CA ASN A 548 6.81 -19.55 32.96
C ASN A 548 5.99 -18.43 32.31
N VAL A 549 4.67 -18.58 32.29
CA VAL A 549 3.75 -17.54 31.83
C VAL A 549 3.40 -16.65 33.03
N PRO A 550 3.67 -15.33 32.98
CA PRO A 550 3.33 -14.42 34.08
C PRO A 550 1.85 -14.48 34.46
N ALA A 551 1.53 -14.31 35.74
CA ALA A 551 0.15 -14.33 36.25
C ALA A 551 -0.57 -12.97 36.13
N SER A 552 0.17 -11.86 36.03
CA SER A 552 -0.39 -10.53 35.82
C SER A 552 -0.61 -10.29 34.33
N LEU A 553 -1.88 -10.13 33.96
CA LEU A 553 -2.29 -9.61 32.66
C LEU A 553 -2.47 -8.09 32.83
N ASN A 554 -1.87 -7.28 31.96
CA ASN A 554 -2.21 -5.86 31.87
C ASN A 554 -3.69 -5.75 31.48
N SER A 555 -4.53 -5.44 32.46
CA SER A 555 -5.91 -5.98 32.48
C SER A 555 -6.99 -5.08 31.88
N ASN A 556 -6.72 -3.83 31.49
CA ASN A 556 -7.77 -2.93 31.00
C ASN A 556 -7.29 -1.90 29.95
N GLY A 557 -6.13 -2.11 29.30
CA GLY A 557 -5.46 -1.09 28.49
C GLY A 557 -4.89 0.09 29.30
N PHE A 558 -5.39 0.29 30.51
CA PHE A 558 -4.80 1.12 31.55
C PHE A 558 -3.74 0.34 32.33
N ASP A 559 -2.55 0.93 32.46
CA ASP A 559 -1.41 0.29 33.10
C ASP A 559 -1.41 0.57 34.62
N ASP A 560 -1.91 -0.38 35.40
CA ASP A 560 -1.90 -0.31 36.86
C ASP A 560 -0.49 -0.52 37.46
N GLU A 561 0.52 -0.99 36.68
CA GLU A 561 1.93 -1.05 37.12
C GLU A 561 2.54 0.34 37.33
N LEU A 562 1.83 1.40 36.92
CA LEU A 562 2.21 2.79 37.16
C LEU A 562 1.95 3.23 38.62
N LEU A 563 1.17 2.46 39.39
CA LEU A 563 0.87 2.75 40.79
C LEU A 563 2.15 2.70 41.63
N GLY A 564 2.67 3.87 41.98
CA GLY A 564 3.88 4.04 42.80
C GLY A 564 5.12 4.52 42.05
N LEU A 565 5.06 4.67 40.71
CA LEU A 565 6.12 5.33 39.95
C LEU A 565 6.03 6.86 40.11
N GLU A 566 7.19 7.52 40.21
CA GLU A 566 7.27 8.97 40.26
C GLU A 566 6.83 9.58 38.92
N VAL A 567 5.81 10.44 38.95
CA VAL A 567 5.31 11.18 37.79
C VAL A 567 5.97 12.56 37.78
N VAL A 568 6.74 12.85 36.74
CA VAL A 568 7.42 14.14 36.54
C VAL A 568 6.98 14.78 35.22
N MET A 569 7.02 16.10 35.15
CA MET A 569 6.85 16.81 33.88
C MET A 569 8.19 16.81 33.13
N ALA A 570 8.18 16.42 31.85
CA ALA A 570 9.32 16.68 30.97
C ALA A 570 9.35 18.16 30.59
N ASP A 571 10.53 18.73 30.38
CA ASP A 571 10.67 20.08 29.82
C ASP A 571 10.06 20.16 28.42
N LYS A 572 10.33 19.13 27.61
CA LYS A 572 9.81 18.92 26.25
C LYS A 572 9.98 17.46 25.87
N CYS A 573 9.10 16.94 25.03
CA CYS A 573 9.32 15.64 24.36
C CYS A 573 9.41 15.82 22.84
N ASP A 574 10.14 14.93 22.19
CA ASP A 574 10.17 14.86 20.73
C ASP A 574 9.13 13.86 20.26
N GLY A 575 8.04 14.34 19.66
CA GLY A 575 6.97 13.46 19.19
C GLY A 575 5.82 14.21 18.54
N ASN A 576 4.83 13.46 18.07
CA ASN A 576 3.58 13.98 17.57
C ASN A 576 2.44 12.98 17.79
N ILE A 577 1.22 13.48 18.02
CA ILE A 577 0.00 12.70 17.84
C ILE A 577 -0.46 12.95 16.40
N ASP A 578 -0.44 11.93 15.56
CA ASP A 578 -0.76 12.07 14.14
C ASP A 578 -2.26 11.99 13.87
N SER A 579 -2.96 11.14 14.63
CA SER A 579 -4.41 11.02 14.50
C SER A 579 -5.07 10.58 15.80
N VAL A 580 -6.31 11.05 15.97
CA VAL A 580 -7.27 10.55 16.95
C VAL A 580 -8.49 10.07 16.15
N ASN A 581 -8.87 8.80 16.29
CA ASN A 581 -9.93 8.14 15.53
C ASN A 581 -9.78 8.25 13.99
N GLY A 582 -8.54 8.31 13.51
CA GLY A 582 -8.24 8.40 12.08
C GLY A 582 -8.33 9.82 11.50
N GLU A 583 -8.63 10.82 12.33
CA GLU A 583 -8.67 12.23 11.95
C GLU A 583 -7.48 12.99 12.52
N THR A 584 -7.07 14.07 11.84
CA THR A 584 -6.05 14.99 12.36
C THR A 584 -6.52 15.60 13.69
N PRO A 585 -5.67 15.63 14.73
CA PRO A 585 -6.10 16.08 16.05
C PRO A 585 -6.58 17.54 16.04
N SER A 586 -7.84 17.74 16.43
CA SER A 586 -8.45 19.03 16.76
C SER A 586 -9.31 18.84 18.01
N PRO A 587 -9.85 19.88 18.67
CA PRO A 587 -10.85 19.69 19.72
C PRO A 587 -11.95 18.78 19.20
N ALA A 588 -12.03 17.54 19.71
CA ALA A 588 -12.81 16.49 19.09
C ALA A 588 -13.92 16.02 20.01
N THR A 589 -15.10 15.79 19.44
CA THR A 589 -16.25 15.27 20.18
C THR A 589 -16.48 13.83 19.77
N PHE A 590 -16.55 12.93 20.75
CA PHE A 590 -16.75 11.50 20.51
C PHE A 590 -17.93 10.98 21.35
N PRO A 591 -18.78 10.10 20.81
CA PRO A 591 -19.79 9.42 21.61
C PRO A 591 -19.13 8.40 22.56
N ASN A 592 -19.71 8.16 23.74
CA ASN A 592 -19.18 7.26 24.77
C ASN A 592 -19.11 5.81 24.28
N SER A 593 -19.87 5.48 23.23
CA SER A 593 -19.88 4.16 22.60
C SER A 593 -18.67 3.96 21.67
N ALA A 594 -17.90 5.01 21.39
CA ALA A 594 -16.72 4.92 20.54
C ALA A 594 -15.52 4.37 21.33
N LYS A 595 -14.69 3.54 20.70
CA LYS A 595 -13.34 3.27 21.21
C LYS A 595 -12.41 4.39 20.75
N LEU A 596 -11.54 4.86 21.64
CA LEU A 596 -10.55 5.88 21.34
C LEU A 596 -9.35 5.24 20.65
N ARG A 597 -9.09 5.58 19.40
CA ARG A 597 -7.89 5.19 18.66
C ARG A 597 -6.94 6.36 18.59
N VAL A 598 -5.70 6.20 19.03
CA VAL A 598 -4.67 7.24 18.94
C VAL A 598 -3.42 6.66 18.32
N SER A 599 -2.85 7.36 17.34
CA SER A 599 -1.59 6.96 16.72
C SER A 599 -0.67 8.16 16.58
N GLY A 600 0.63 7.92 16.69
CA GLY A 600 1.64 8.96 16.69
C GLY A 600 3.06 8.41 16.69
N TRP A 601 4.00 9.23 17.13
CA TRP A 601 5.35 8.81 17.48
C TRP A 601 5.88 9.62 18.66
N LEU A 602 6.77 9.02 19.45
CA LEU A 602 7.41 9.66 20.60
C LEU A 602 8.81 9.08 20.83
N ALA A 603 9.78 9.97 21.04
CA ALA A 603 11.15 9.65 21.38
C ALA A 603 11.59 10.42 22.62
N VAL A 604 12.51 9.84 23.41
CA VAL A 604 13.17 10.54 24.52
C VAL A 604 14.04 11.66 23.96
N SER A 605 14.75 11.38 22.87
CA SER A 605 15.55 12.37 22.15
C SER A 605 15.72 11.97 20.70
N VAL A 606 15.27 12.84 19.78
CA VAL A 606 15.57 12.71 18.36
C VAL A 606 17.06 12.90 18.10
N ASP A 607 17.72 13.81 18.81
CA ASP A 607 19.15 14.11 18.65
C ASP A 607 20.06 12.94 19.05
N LYS A 608 19.68 12.17 20.05
CA LYS A 608 20.43 10.98 20.49
C LYS A 608 19.87 9.66 19.95
N ALA A 609 18.83 9.69 19.12
CA ALA A 609 18.12 8.51 18.63
C ALA A 609 17.61 7.60 19.76
N THR A 610 17.21 8.18 20.89
CA THR A 610 16.86 7.43 22.10
C THR A 610 15.35 7.23 22.18
N LEU A 611 14.93 5.96 22.26
CA LEU A 611 13.53 5.57 22.41
C LEU A 611 13.15 5.43 23.89
N PRO A 612 11.89 5.70 24.26
CA PRO A 612 11.40 5.44 25.61
C PRO A 612 11.23 3.94 25.88
N GLU A 613 11.19 3.56 27.16
CA GLU A 613 10.91 2.17 27.57
C GLU A 613 9.47 1.77 27.23
N ALA A 614 8.54 2.72 27.35
CA ALA A 614 7.15 2.58 26.96
C ALA A 614 6.53 3.96 26.67
N ILE A 615 5.53 3.98 25.79
CA ILE A 615 4.75 5.19 25.45
C ILE A 615 3.31 4.99 25.94
N TYR A 616 2.73 6.05 26.50
CA TYR A 616 1.36 6.08 26.98
C TYR A 616 0.59 7.25 26.38
N VAL A 617 -0.67 7.01 26.05
CA VAL A 617 -1.65 8.08 25.82
C VAL A 617 -2.30 8.39 27.16
N VAL A 618 -2.31 9.67 27.54
CA VAL A 618 -2.85 10.10 28.83
C VAL A 618 -4.20 10.76 28.61
N VAL A 619 -5.23 10.24 29.25
CA VAL A 619 -6.58 10.82 29.27
C VAL A 619 -6.78 11.51 30.61
N THR A 620 -6.80 12.84 30.62
CA THR A 620 -6.91 13.67 31.83
C THR A 620 -8.32 14.26 31.93
N ASP A 621 -9.01 14.06 33.05
CA ASP A 621 -10.33 14.68 33.28
C ASP A 621 -10.22 16.15 33.73
N ALA A 622 -11.37 16.82 33.84
CA ALA A 622 -11.45 18.22 34.27
C ALA A 622 -10.94 18.46 35.71
N GLN A 623 -10.89 17.41 36.54
CA GLN A 623 -10.38 17.44 37.92
C GLN A 623 -8.88 17.13 37.99
N GLY A 624 -8.24 16.86 36.85
CA GLY A 624 -6.81 16.55 36.74
C GLY A 624 -6.47 15.08 37.00
N LYS A 625 -7.46 14.19 37.15
CA LYS A 625 -7.22 12.74 37.25
C LYS A 625 -6.75 12.23 35.89
N ARG A 626 -5.66 11.47 35.91
CA ARG A 626 -5.00 10.93 34.70
C ARG A 626 -5.23 9.44 34.61
N ASN A 627 -5.66 8.98 33.45
CA ASN A 627 -5.67 7.56 33.09
C ASN A 627 -4.65 7.34 31.97
N TYR A 628 -3.83 6.29 32.09
CA TYR A 628 -2.71 6.04 31.18
C TYR A 628 -2.99 4.82 30.31
N LEU A 629 -3.29 5.05 29.04
CA LEU A 629 -3.45 4.00 28.04
C LEU A 629 -2.08 3.58 27.53
N ARG A 630 -1.69 2.34 27.76
CA ARG A 630 -0.45 1.81 27.18
C ARG A 630 -0.59 1.74 25.67
N THR A 631 0.48 2.08 24.97
CA THR A 631 0.52 2.02 23.51
C THR A 631 1.32 0.82 23.03
N HIS A 632 1.07 0.44 21.79
CA HIS A 632 1.81 -0.59 21.08
C HIS A 632 2.74 0.08 20.06
N VAL A 633 3.98 -0.40 19.98
CA VAL A 633 4.96 0.09 19.01
C VAL A 633 4.43 -0.15 17.61
N LYS A 634 4.49 0.90 16.78
CA LYS A 634 4.16 0.87 15.36
C LYS A 634 5.35 1.40 14.60
N THR A 635 5.90 0.61 13.68
CA THR A 635 7.05 1.04 12.90
C THR A 635 6.69 2.26 12.04
N ARG A 636 7.55 3.28 12.07
CA ARG A 636 7.45 4.56 11.37
C ARG A 636 8.75 4.86 10.62
N PRO A 637 9.02 4.16 9.50
CA PRO A 637 10.24 4.35 8.72
C PRO A 637 10.39 5.78 8.20
N ASP A 638 9.28 6.48 8.00
CA ASP A 638 9.25 7.90 7.63
C ASP A 638 9.88 8.80 8.70
N VAL A 639 9.68 8.51 10.00
CA VAL A 639 10.30 9.26 11.11
C VAL A 639 11.81 9.00 11.13
N GLY A 640 12.23 7.73 11.05
CA GLY A 640 13.65 7.38 10.98
C GLY A 640 14.35 7.98 9.75
N ALA A 641 13.67 7.98 8.60
CA ALA A 641 14.18 8.59 7.37
C ALA A 641 14.27 10.12 7.47
N TYR A 642 13.26 10.78 8.05
CA TYR A 642 13.22 12.22 8.22
C TYR A 642 14.39 12.74 9.07
N PHE A 643 14.67 12.05 10.18
CA PHE A 643 15.77 12.40 11.08
C PHE A 643 17.11 11.73 10.75
N LYS A 644 17.16 10.91 9.68
CA LYS A 644 18.34 10.14 9.25
C LYS A 644 18.91 9.24 10.34
N LYS A 645 18.02 8.64 11.15
CA LYS A 645 18.33 7.79 12.30
C LYS A 645 17.43 6.56 12.26
N PRO A 646 17.93 5.41 11.76
CA PRO A 646 17.12 4.20 11.60
C PRO A 646 16.42 3.75 12.88
N GLU A 647 17.04 3.98 14.04
CA GLU A 647 16.53 3.63 15.37
C GLU A 647 15.18 4.30 15.65
N LEU A 648 14.99 5.54 15.18
CA LEU A 648 13.74 6.28 15.35
C LEU A 648 12.58 5.70 14.53
N SER A 649 12.84 4.72 13.65
CA SER A 649 11.76 3.99 12.97
C SER A 649 10.89 3.19 13.95
N GLN A 650 11.36 2.91 15.16
CA GLN A 650 10.55 2.23 16.20
C GLN A 650 9.93 3.21 17.21
N SER A 651 9.96 4.53 16.94
CA SER A 651 9.34 5.54 17.82
C SER A 651 7.83 5.67 17.67
N GLY A 652 7.25 5.05 16.64
CA GLY A 652 5.82 5.14 16.38
C GLY A 652 5.00 4.33 17.38
N PHE A 653 3.77 4.76 17.60
CA PHE A 653 2.84 4.08 18.48
C PHE A 653 1.41 4.08 17.94
N THR A 654 0.63 3.11 18.39
CA THR A 654 -0.82 3.07 18.24
C THR A 654 -1.47 2.49 19.49
N THR A 655 -2.65 2.94 19.85
CA THR A 655 -3.42 2.37 20.95
C THR A 655 -4.91 2.47 20.68
N PHE A 656 -5.65 1.57 21.30
CA PHE A 656 -7.11 1.60 21.39
C PHE A 656 -7.46 1.62 22.87
N GLY A 657 -8.20 2.63 23.29
CA GLY A 657 -8.74 2.73 24.64
C GLY A 657 -10.24 2.54 24.60
N ASP A 658 -10.76 1.67 25.45
CA ASP A 658 -12.18 1.69 25.76
C ASP A 658 -12.47 2.91 26.64
N ILE A 659 -13.31 3.81 26.14
CA ILE A 659 -13.75 5.01 26.85
C ILE A 659 -15.22 4.92 27.28
N SER A 660 -15.83 3.73 27.21
CA SER A 660 -17.27 3.51 27.47
C SER A 660 -17.73 3.72 28.92
N GLY A 661 -16.87 4.23 29.79
CA GLY A 661 -17.22 4.72 31.13
C GLY A 661 -16.89 6.20 31.38
N LEU A 662 -16.45 6.93 30.35
CA LEU A 662 -16.06 8.34 30.45
C LEU A 662 -17.18 9.25 29.94
N GLU A 663 -17.41 10.37 30.62
CA GLU A 663 -18.40 11.38 30.23
C GLU A 663 -17.89 12.77 30.63
N GLY A 664 -17.94 13.72 29.70
CA GLY A 664 -17.53 15.11 29.94
C GLY A 664 -16.29 15.55 29.18
N GLN A 665 -15.60 16.57 29.71
CA GLN A 665 -14.43 17.19 29.08
C GLN A 665 -13.15 16.52 29.56
N TYR A 666 -12.31 16.14 28.60
CA TYR A 666 -11.02 15.50 28.82
C TYR A 666 -9.94 16.17 27.99
N THR A 667 -8.69 15.96 28.39
CA THR A 667 -7.50 16.31 27.60
C THR A 667 -6.70 15.06 27.29
N LEU A 668 -6.41 14.85 26.01
CA LEU A 668 -5.52 13.80 25.52
C LEU A 668 -4.09 14.34 25.42
N GLY A 669 -3.15 13.62 26.02
CA GLY A 669 -1.72 13.92 25.98
C GLY A 669 -0.87 12.67 25.82
N LEU A 670 0.45 12.82 25.91
CA LEU A 670 1.40 11.71 25.89
C LEU A 670 2.25 11.67 27.16
N ALA A 671 2.64 10.47 27.55
CA ALA A 671 3.67 10.22 28.53
C ALA A 671 4.62 9.13 28.05
N MET A 672 5.80 9.09 28.65
CA MET A 672 6.77 8.02 28.42
C MET A 672 7.35 7.51 29.73
N LYS A 673 7.70 6.22 29.75
CA LYS A 673 8.50 5.62 30.82
C LYS A 673 9.98 5.74 30.46
N GLU A 674 10.77 6.27 31.37
CA GLU A 674 12.21 6.45 31.21
C GLU A 674 12.88 6.35 32.59
N ALA A 675 13.84 5.43 32.72
CA ALA A 675 14.64 5.23 33.92
C ALA A 675 13.77 5.03 35.18
N GLY A 676 12.68 4.27 35.04
CA GLY A 676 11.74 3.99 36.14
C GLY A 676 10.86 5.18 36.56
N LYS A 677 10.78 6.26 35.78
CA LYS A 677 9.86 7.39 36.00
C LYS A 677 8.88 7.55 34.86
N ILE A 678 7.73 8.15 35.15
CA ILE A 678 6.77 8.57 34.12
C ILE A 678 6.96 10.04 33.83
N LYS A 679 7.38 10.35 32.61
CA LYS A 679 7.55 11.71 32.12
C LYS A 679 6.34 12.12 31.29
N LEU A 680 5.61 13.13 31.76
CA LEU A 680 4.49 13.74 31.04
C LEU A 680 4.99 14.76 30.03
N CYS A 681 4.46 14.71 28.82
CA CYS A 681 4.82 15.62 27.74
C CYS A 681 3.89 16.83 27.70
N PRO A 682 4.32 18.03 28.16
CA PRO A 682 3.44 19.18 28.36
C PRO A 682 2.81 19.72 27.07
N GLN A 683 3.44 19.49 25.93
CA GLN A 683 3.05 20.07 24.64
C GLN A 683 1.85 19.39 23.96
N PHE A 684 1.44 18.20 24.43
CA PHE A 684 0.30 17.48 23.85
C PHE A 684 -0.93 17.64 24.75
N ASN A 685 -1.88 18.47 24.31
CA ASN A 685 -3.06 18.84 25.08
C ASN A 685 -4.32 18.95 24.20
N ILE A 686 -4.64 17.87 23.49
CA ILE A 686 -5.81 17.84 22.59
C ILE A 686 -7.09 17.78 23.46
N GLN A 687 -7.95 18.77 23.32
CA GLN A 687 -9.25 18.79 23.99
C GLN A 687 -10.16 17.71 23.40
N ALA A 688 -10.84 16.95 24.26
CA ALA A 688 -11.76 15.89 23.86
C ALA A 688 -13.05 15.98 24.69
N THR A 689 -14.20 16.02 24.03
CA THR A 689 -15.51 15.93 24.68
C THR A 689 -16.08 14.54 24.47
N ILE A 690 -16.38 13.82 25.55
CA ILE A 690 -16.99 12.48 25.49
C ILE A 690 -18.48 12.64 25.84
N THR A 691 -19.35 12.49 24.83
CA THR A 691 -20.80 12.65 24.95
C THR A 691 -21.48 11.32 25.18
N LYS A 692 -22.64 11.31 25.84
CA LYS A 692 -23.42 10.08 26.04
C LYS A 692 -23.88 9.41 24.77
#